data_AF-A0A813T970-F1
#
_entry.id   AF-A0A813T970-F1
#
_cell.length_a   1.000
_cell.length_b   1.000
_cell.length_c   1.000
_cell.angle_alpha   90.00
_cell.angle_beta   90.00
_cell.angle_gamma   90.00
#
_symmetry.space_group_name_H-M   'P 1'
#
loop_
_entity.id
_entity.type
_entity.pdbx_description
1 polymer ?
#
loop_
_entity_poly.entity_id
_entity_poly.type
_entity_poly.pdbx_seq_one_letter_code
_entity_poly.pdbx_strand_id
1 'polypeptide(L)'
;MPPSNVCFIRLRRYFLRYSLSCNRRTKLKSLLKIFLIIIVAFLFMTLINGVLFSSLLFFQEDTKEPDYDFDTRPYYRTIEMKKRFDTSGNYIIVQNFVQYQSNLTKNAGLLALNLHTGIDQLHLLLQHVNVWDGPISLSLYVKGSRGSDDIDYAAMWLRCNRRSFKILNIHLVISATAYKSSISSQHHSHSVKYTVNCQQVSYTNHSDEKDSTPYPSNLLRNIARLGNSHPSIQYILTLDIDIFPSPDLFHHLVSFYTKTSISNENFNRTLYVIPVFEIHTDTIKRSIPLPQNKHELTLLWNDQQIQPYQNDICPTCQSLTNYQAWKQEQRSDDILPLFRPHYSQPWKPFFIGPKTMPMFDPRFKAHGHARISQCCESFISGYDYAVMNNVYLYRIGFLEKSQLPNTKFIEDDTSLLLFQQFYEDLLKSYPNTTRKYMDRRQTHSSIHTDCGSDFIIHTSSLTWKSRLQNFFGIPKPIDGENTDSERCSWSAHTLLCATIFLEDAVNYQSIAHKVTNFYLLVHRWSSSPLIRNLHRIALTINLCLALFEQPSSFSLTSDVRDKPKRIVFPYLLMMIIEGLTLIWFLAYICTKIACLGVKHARKRFWMIAFFIVTIYSLCEWFAMTTLIGLTYQGTRIRRIFRPLFMIESSQLMKKALKAVQKDLLTIIACVAMALAHILFFAIMAMFLFPRSETRKDSQGSTYFSSLHDSVFQLLVLYSTANNPDVMTPAYSDNRLNVLFFLIFVIIGIYWIQNIITAVVYRAFRGYFLNSIINSQLRRRVAIQASFEIMKKRTLRDGSVEIRDTVPIAIVQTIVNAATMSKWHADRIGQRLFELTLEHEIIDFEQYSSIMQLLDLNPKLVQDIEIETLGQSIPDRLKAVGRSRIFDSIGTLLALLSVLFTTIEVSHRHLHSEYKDLVRRSIFIAFMNLSLLIYFVLEIVMKAWSYGPDKYFRSSAANILETAVAFTCFTLEIIHMGIHGSPVVSEQDLELTQKQIPFLTLWEANKACNMLFIYRLIRFLPASKNIQIIVGTVIDEIRNGGAFFGVLFSFYYAYSILGMELFGGAVGNLYLHQNQTNITVCGTYEQLEYWPNGFDDFFASIVTLYNIMIVNQWFVFVNAFRAATNTKWSELYFIFWYLFVTTIGLNICLALSGDIHEAKKKRADDHEELIVSNISQLKEPPPEMILQQLNRHPYVNFREDTSNA
;
A
#
# COMPACT_ATOMS: atom_id res chain seq x y z
N MET A 1 -21.66 -24.09 -74.43
CA MET A 1 -20.34 -23.98 -73.77
C MET A 1 -20.47 -23.06 -72.57
N PRO A 2 -20.34 -23.50 -71.31
CA PRO A 2 -20.39 -22.59 -70.17
C PRO A 2 -18.96 -22.16 -69.76
N PRO A 3 -18.72 -20.87 -69.46
CA PRO A 3 -17.40 -20.39 -69.06
C PRO A 3 -17.20 -20.49 -67.53
N SER A 4 -16.21 -21.28 -67.13
CA SER A 4 -15.10 -21.01 -66.19
C SER A 4 -15.21 -20.08 -64.96
N ASN A 5 -16.39 -19.61 -64.49
CA ASN A 5 -16.47 -18.68 -63.34
C ASN A 5 -16.66 -19.32 -61.95
N VAL A 6 -16.79 -20.64 -61.86
CA VAL A 6 -17.03 -21.32 -60.57
C VAL A 6 -15.73 -21.54 -59.76
N CYS A 7 -14.56 -21.47 -60.40
CA CYS A 7 -13.27 -21.71 -59.72
C CYS A 7 -12.76 -20.46 -58.96
N PHE A 8 -12.99 -19.25 -59.50
CA PHE A 8 -12.55 -18.00 -58.88
C PHE A 8 -13.32 -17.66 -57.59
N ILE A 9 -14.59 -18.06 -57.48
CA ILE A 9 -15.42 -17.87 -56.28
C ILE A 9 -14.96 -18.80 -55.14
N ARG A 10 -14.44 -20.01 -55.45
CA ARG A 10 -13.88 -20.93 -54.45
C ARG A 10 -12.52 -20.47 -53.92
N LEU A 11 -11.64 -19.93 -54.75
CA LEU A 11 -10.36 -19.36 -54.30
C LEU A 11 -10.53 -18.07 -53.49
N ARG A 12 -11.51 -17.22 -53.82
CA ARG A 12 -11.81 -15.99 -53.04
C ARG A 12 -12.40 -16.31 -51.66
N ARG A 13 -13.22 -17.37 -51.54
CA ARG A 13 -13.64 -17.93 -50.23
C ARG A 13 -12.48 -18.52 -49.43
N TYR A 14 -11.46 -19.05 -50.09
CA TYR A 14 -10.23 -19.57 -49.44
C TYR A 14 -9.34 -18.45 -48.90
N PHE A 15 -9.20 -17.33 -49.63
CA PHE A 15 -8.46 -16.15 -49.16
C PHE A 15 -9.18 -15.41 -48.01
N LEU A 16 -10.52 -15.35 -48.03
CA LEU A 16 -11.33 -14.86 -46.90
C LEU A 16 -11.19 -15.75 -45.65
N ARG A 17 -10.99 -17.06 -45.80
CA ARG A 17 -10.68 -17.98 -44.67
C ARG A 17 -9.32 -17.70 -44.03
N TYR A 18 -8.33 -17.20 -44.78
CA TYR A 18 -7.01 -16.85 -44.22
C TYR A 18 -7.02 -15.53 -43.43
N SER A 19 -7.86 -14.55 -43.81
CA SER A 19 -8.04 -13.29 -43.07
C SER A 19 -8.63 -13.49 -41.66
N LEU A 20 -9.56 -14.44 -41.49
CA LEU A 20 -10.14 -14.82 -40.19
C LEU A 20 -9.13 -15.48 -39.23
N SER A 21 -8.06 -16.08 -39.75
CA SER A 21 -6.98 -16.68 -38.94
C SER A 21 -6.09 -15.62 -38.25
N CYS A 22 -5.97 -14.43 -38.84
CA CYS A 22 -5.20 -13.32 -38.25
C CYS A 22 -5.93 -12.67 -37.05
N ASN A 23 -7.25 -12.83 -36.96
CA ASN A 23 -8.08 -12.38 -35.83
C ASN A 23 -7.95 -13.30 -34.60
N ARG A 24 -7.56 -14.58 -34.79
CA ARG A 24 -7.23 -15.51 -33.70
C ARG A 24 -5.96 -15.10 -32.96
N ARG A 25 -4.92 -14.62 -33.66
CA ARG A 25 -3.67 -14.15 -33.01
C ARG A 25 -3.86 -12.85 -32.21
N THR A 26 -4.78 -11.98 -32.61
CA THR A 26 -5.07 -10.72 -31.88
C THR A 26 -6.05 -10.92 -30.72
N LYS A 27 -7.06 -11.80 -30.86
CA LYS A 27 -7.94 -12.20 -29.75
C LYS A 27 -7.21 -13.08 -28.73
N LEU A 28 -6.32 -13.99 -29.14
CA LEU A 28 -5.46 -14.75 -28.24
C LEU A 28 -4.52 -13.81 -27.48
N LYS A 29 -3.97 -12.75 -28.12
CA LYS A 29 -3.20 -11.69 -27.42
C LYS A 29 -4.05 -10.86 -26.46
N SER A 30 -5.33 -10.62 -26.75
CA SER A 30 -6.26 -9.94 -25.84
C SER A 30 -6.64 -10.83 -24.65
N LEU A 31 -6.85 -12.12 -24.87
CA LEU A 31 -7.10 -13.11 -23.83
C LEU A 31 -5.85 -13.37 -23.00
N LEU A 32 -4.67 -13.48 -23.62
CA LEU A 32 -3.39 -13.53 -22.91
C LEU A 32 -3.16 -12.24 -22.12
N LYS A 33 -3.57 -11.07 -22.63
CA LYS A 33 -3.51 -9.81 -21.86
C LYS A 33 -4.46 -9.81 -20.68
N ILE A 34 -5.69 -10.30 -20.82
CA ILE A 34 -6.63 -10.40 -19.70
C ILE A 34 -6.14 -11.44 -18.69
N PHE A 35 -5.64 -12.59 -19.16
CA PHE A 35 -5.06 -13.63 -18.32
C PHE A 35 -3.77 -13.17 -17.65
N LEU A 36 -2.93 -12.42 -18.36
CA LEU A 36 -1.74 -11.74 -17.80
C LEU A 36 -2.15 -10.63 -16.84
N ILE A 37 -3.24 -9.88 -17.07
CA ILE A 37 -3.75 -8.87 -16.13
C ILE A 37 -4.32 -9.55 -14.89
N ILE A 38 -4.98 -10.70 -15.01
CA ILE A 38 -5.49 -11.47 -13.87
C ILE A 38 -4.33 -12.12 -13.12
N ILE A 39 -3.33 -12.66 -13.82
CA ILE A 39 -2.10 -13.20 -13.21
C ILE A 39 -1.27 -12.08 -12.61
N VAL A 40 -1.18 -10.90 -13.22
CA VAL A 40 -0.47 -9.73 -12.67
C VAL A 40 -1.26 -9.14 -11.52
N ALA A 41 -2.60 -9.11 -11.56
CA ALA A 41 -3.42 -8.69 -10.43
C ALA A 41 -3.34 -9.70 -9.28
N PHE A 42 -3.28 -11.00 -9.59
CA PHE A 42 -3.07 -12.06 -8.61
C PHE A 42 -1.66 -12.02 -8.04
N LEU A 43 -0.63 -11.89 -8.89
CA LEU A 43 0.77 -11.68 -8.49
C LEU A 43 0.93 -10.35 -7.74
N PHE A 44 0.17 -9.31 -8.06
CA PHE A 44 0.18 -8.04 -7.35
C PHE A 44 -0.57 -8.14 -6.03
N MET A 45 -1.63 -8.95 -5.93
CA MET A 45 -2.30 -9.24 -4.65
C MET A 45 -1.47 -10.19 -3.78
N THR A 46 -0.75 -11.16 -4.36
CA THR A 46 0.20 -12.01 -3.63
C THR A 46 1.52 -11.31 -3.36
N LEU A 47 1.90 -10.29 -4.15
CA LEU A 47 3.02 -9.40 -3.87
C LEU A 47 2.60 -8.30 -2.90
N ILE A 48 1.36 -7.83 -2.87
CA ILE A 48 0.86 -6.95 -1.79
C ILE A 48 0.75 -7.75 -0.51
N ASN A 49 0.16 -8.94 -0.53
CA ASN A 49 0.12 -9.82 0.63
C ASN A 49 1.54 -10.24 1.02
N GLY A 50 2.41 -10.55 0.06
CA GLY A 50 3.80 -10.93 0.28
C GLY A 50 4.71 -9.77 0.70
N VAL A 51 4.44 -8.53 0.28
CA VAL A 51 5.13 -7.32 0.72
C VAL A 51 4.60 -6.89 2.07
N LEU A 52 3.28 -6.93 2.32
CA LEU A 52 2.67 -6.74 3.64
C LEU A 52 3.23 -7.78 4.62
N PHE A 53 3.33 -9.04 4.21
CA PHE A 53 3.85 -10.14 5.02
C PHE A 53 5.38 -10.12 5.17
N SER A 54 6.13 -9.69 4.14
CA SER A 54 7.58 -9.46 4.21
C SER A 54 7.93 -8.25 5.08
N SER A 55 7.11 -7.19 5.03
CA SER A 55 7.20 -6.06 5.98
C SER A 55 6.74 -6.43 7.39
N LEU A 56 5.92 -7.48 7.54
CA LEU A 56 5.58 -8.10 8.83
C LEU A 56 6.77 -8.93 9.37
N LEU A 57 7.48 -9.67 8.51
CA LEU A 57 8.68 -10.41 8.88
C LEU A 57 9.84 -9.50 9.31
N PHE A 58 9.95 -8.30 8.74
CA PHE A 58 10.93 -7.31 9.20
C PHE A 58 10.55 -6.61 10.52
N PHE A 59 9.31 -6.75 11.01
CA PHE A 59 8.81 -6.07 12.22
C PHE A 59 8.34 -7.01 13.35
N GLN A 60 8.42 -8.34 13.17
CA GLN A 60 7.93 -9.32 14.16
C GLN A 60 9.06 -10.13 14.83
N GLU A 61 10.20 -9.50 15.10
CA GLU A 61 11.25 -10.04 15.96
C GLU A 61 11.35 -9.25 17.27
N ASP A 62 10.25 -9.12 18.01
CA ASP A 62 10.24 -8.72 19.42
C ASP A 62 9.18 -9.55 20.15
N THR A 63 9.41 -10.86 20.28
CA THR A 63 8.58 -11.73 21.13
C THR A 63 9.02 -11.61 22.58
N LYS A 64 8.15 -11.04 23.42
CA LYS A 64 8.31 -10.90 24.87
C LYS A 64 8.36 -12.29 25.53
N GLU A 65 9.39 -12.57 26.32
CA GLU A 65 9.44 -13.75 27.20
C GLU A 65 8.60 -13.52 28.48
N PRO A 66 7.95 -14.56 29.04
CA PRO A 66 7.22 -14.48 30.31
C PRO A 66 8.15 -14.48 31.54
N ASP A 67 7.69 -13.92 32.66
CA ASP A 67 8.42 -13.84 33.94
C ASP A 67 8.84 -15.22 34.48
N TYR A 68 10.07 -15.35 34.98
CA TYR A 68 10.62 -16.57 35.58
C TYR A 68 11.46 -16.31 36.84
N ASP A 69 11.57 -17.32 37.70
CA ASP A 69 12.42 -17.29 38.90
C ASP A 69 13.91 -17.45 38.54
N PHE A 70 14.74 -16.48 38.90
CA PHE A 70 16.18 -16.45 38.69
C PHE A 70 16.97 -16.71 39.99
N ASP A 71 17.96 -17.60 39.91
CA ASP A 71 18.80 -18.03 41.05
C ASP A 71 20.25 -17.57 40.85
N THR A 72 20.75 -16.72 41.75
CA THR A 72 22.10 -16.12 41.67
C THR A 72 23.19 -16.97 42.33
N ARG A 73 22.85 -18.05 43.06
CA ARG A 73 23.81 -18.91 43.78
C ARG A 73 24.95 -19.49 42.91
N PRO A 74 24.72 -19.93 41.65
CA PRO A 74 25.79 -20.46 40.80
C PRO A 74 26.91 -19.44 40.51
N TYR A 75 26.56 -18.14 40.47
CA TYR A 75 27.49 -17.07 40.17
C TYR A 75 28.45 -16.82 41.34
N TYR A 76 27.94 -16.74 42.58
CA TYR A 76 28.77 -16.61 43.78
C TYR A 76 29.66 -17.83 44.05
N ARG A 77 29.16 -19.05 43.78
CA ARG A 77 30.00 -20.26 43.83
C ARG A 77 31.16 -20.18 42.84
N THR A 78 30.92 -19.64 41.64
CA THR A 78 31.96 -19.46 40.62
C THR A 78 33.01 -18.45 41.06
N ILE A 79 32.60 -17.36 41.72
CA ILE A 79 33.52 -16.37 42.31
C ILE A 79 34.44 -17.03 43.34
N GLU A 80 33.90 -17.81 44.27
CA GLU A 80 34.71 -18.48 45.28
C GLU A 80 35.68 -19.52 44.73
N MET A 81 35.22 -20.35 43.78
CA MET A 81 36.05 -21.39 43.20
C MET A 81 37.19 -20.83 42.35
N LYS A 82 37.00 -19.66 41.71
CA LYS A 82 37.92 -19.11 40.72
C LYS A 82 38.66 -17.84 41.18
N LYS A 83 38.45 -17.34 42.40
CA LYS A 83 39.09 -16.11 42.90
C LYS A 83 40.61 -16.21 42.90
N ARG A 84 41.28 -15.18 42.38
CA ARG A 84 42.74 -15.02 42.44
C ARG A 84 43.07 -13.55 42.74
N PHE A 85 44.03 -13.31 43.63
CA PHE A 85 44.50 -11.94 43.87
C PHE A 85 45.44 -11.48 42.75
N ASP A 86 45.38 -10.19 42.44
CA ASP A 86 46.38 -9.54 41.60
C ASP A 86 47.72 -9.41 42.35
N THR A 87 48.79 -9.05 41.63
CA THR A 87 50.13 -8.92 42.22
C THR A 87 50.23 -7.82 43.29
N SER A 88 49.31 -6.85 43.30
CA SER A 88 49.26 -5.80 44.31
C SER A 88 48.40 -6.14 45.54
N GLY A 89 47.64 -7.25 45.51
CA GLY A 89 46.70 -7.65 46.56
C GLY A 89 45.45 -6.78 46.69
N ASN A 90 45.26 -5.80 45.80
CA ASN A 90 44.15 -4.84 45.87
C ASN A 90 42.92 -5.28 45.06
N TYR A 91 43.08 -6.21 44.12
CA TYR A 91 42.00 -6.69 43.26
C TYR A 91 41.89 -8.21 43.27
N ILE A 92 40.67 -8.69 43.17
CA ILE A 92 40.33 -10.11 43.01
C ILE A 92 39.83 -10.33 41.59
N ILE A 93 40.44 -11.27 40.91
CA ILE A 93 40.18 -11.61 39.51
C ILE A 93 39.43 -12.94 39.46
N VAL A 94 38.31 -12.95 38.73
CA VAL A 94 37.50 -14.14 38.44
C VAL A 94 37.34 -14.22 36.92
N GLN A 95 38.11 -15.11 36.30
CA GLN A 95 38.02 -15.33 34.85
C GLN A 95 36.87 -16.28 34.51
N ASN A 96 36.24 -16.07 33.35
CA ASN A 96 35.15 -16.92 32.86
C ASN A 96 34.00 -16.99 33.88
N PHE A 97 33.54 -15.82 34.31
CA PHE A 97 32.40 -15.63 35.19
C PHE A 97 31.11 -16.07 34.46
N VAL A 98 30.95 -15.63 33.20
CA VAL A 98 29.88 -16.09 32.30
C VAL A 98 30.47 -16.40 30.93
N GLN A 99 30.02 -17.50 30.31
CA GLN A 99 30.42 -17.90 28.97
C GLN A 99 29.19 -18.29 28.16
N TYR A 100 29.02 -17.65 27.00
CA TYR A 100 28.04 -18.02 25.98
C TYR A 100 28.79 -18.47 24.73
N GLN A 101 28.54 -19.70 24.28
CA GLN A 101 29.19 -20.30 23.11
C GLN A 101 28.15 -20.94 22.19
N SER A 102 28.15 -20.53 20.92
CA SER A 102 27.44 -21.20 19.82
C SER A 102 28.45 -21.84 18.85
N ASN A 103 28.04 -22.86 18.08
CA ASN A 103 28.90 -23.51 17.09
C ASN A 103 29.44 -22.49 16.05
N LEU A 104 30.76 -22.25 16.07
CA LEU A 104 31.41 -21.33 15.13
C LEU A 104 31.48 -21.92 13.72
N THR A 105 31.26 -21.06 12.72
CA THR A 105 31.69 -21.32 11.34
C THR A 105 33.22 -21.22 11.25
N LYS A 106 33.87 -22.01 10.38
CA LYS A 106 35.34 -22.20 10.31
C LYS A 106 36.19 -20.91 10.29
N ASN A 107 35.65 -19.76 9.85
CA ASN A 107 36.40 -18.50 9.71
C ASN A 107 36.03 -17.42 10.75
N ALA A 108 34.92 -17.57 11.49
CA ALA A 108 34.46 -16.57 12.45
C ALA A 108 35.32 -16.50 13.74
N GLY A 109 36.28 -17.41 13.89
CA GLY A 109 37.14 -17.50 15.06
C GLY A 109 38.47 -16.73 14.98
N LEU A 110 38.77 -16.00 13.89
CA LEU A 110 40.08 -15.38 13.63
C LEU A 110 40.37 -14.12 14.48
N LEU A 111 39.33 -13.33 14.76
CA LEU A 111 39.41 -11.99 15.33
C LEU A 111 38.47 -11.85 16.52
N ALA A 112 38.96 -11.34 17.66
CA ALA A 112 38.14 -11.07 18.85
C ALA A 112 38.19 -9.60 19.31
N LEU A 113 37.09 -9.15 19.91
CA LEU A 113 36.92 -7.83 20.50
C LEU A 113 37.05 -7.89 22.02
N ASN A 114 37.95 -7.10 22.59
CA ASN A 114 38.18 -6.99 24.03
C ASN A 114 37.61 -5.67 24.54
N LEU A 115 36.77 -5.76 25.56
CA LEU A 115 36.09 -4.64 26.18
C LEU A 115 36.34 -4.63 27.69
N HIS A 116 36.29 -3.45 28.29
CA HIS A 116 36.23 -3.33 29.74
C HIS A 116 35.25 -2.23 30.16
N THR A 117 34.61 -2.41 31.31
CA THR A 117 33.58 -1.50 31.79
C THR A 117 33.40 -1.58 33.31
N GLY A 118 32.88 -0.51 33.91
CA GLY A 118 32.17 -0.61 35.19
C GLY A 118 30.75 -1.14 34.99
N ILE A 119 30.04 -1.44 36.08
CA ILE A 119 28.68 -1.99 36.01
C ILE A 119 27.68 -0.95 35.47
N ASP A 120 27.91 0.32 35.75
CA ASP A 120 27.13 1.46 35.29
C ASP A 120 26.96 1.53 33.77
N GLN A 121 27.97 1.11 33.03
CA GLN A 121 28.00 1.15 31.56
C GLN A 121 27.73 -0.21 30.90
N LEU A 122 27.32 -1.24 31.66
CA LEU A 122 27.07 -2.59 31.12
C LEU A 122 26.03 -2.61 29.99
N HIS A 123 25.03 -1.71 30.05
CA HIS A 123 23.97 -1.60 29.05
C HIS A 123 24.48 -1.30 27.63
N LEU A 124 25.65 -0.66 27.48
CA LEU A 124 26.28 -0.36 26.20
C LEU A 124 26.77 -1.61 25.45
N LEU A 125 26.91 -2.76 26.14
CA LEU A 125 27.32 -4.02 25.52
C LEU A 125 26.35 -4.47 24.42
N LEU A 126 25.04 -4.20 24.55
CA LEU A 126 24.05 -4.55 23.52
C LEU A 126 24.33 -3.84 22.20
N GLN A 127 24.80 -2.59 22.25
CA GLN A 127 25.14 -1.84 21.05
C GLN A 127 26.33 -2.49 20.34
N HIS A 128 27.36 -2.92 21.07
CA HIS A 128 28.51 -3.65 20.50
C HIS A 128 28.10 -4.96 19.82
N VAL A 129 27.19 -5.71 20.43
CA VAL A 129 26.70 -6.99 19.90
C VAL A 129 25.94 -6.83 18.58
N ASN A 130 25.30 -5.67 18.38
CA ASN A 130 24.57 -5.38 17.15
C ASN A 130 25.48 -5.01 15.96
N VAL A 131 26.69 -4.48 16.23
CA VAL A 131 27.64 -4.07 15.17
C VAL A 131 28.85 -4.99 15.03
N TRP A 132 29.06 -5.94 15.94
CA TRP A 132 30.19 -6.87 15.93
C TRP A 132 29.75 -8.33 15.95
N ASP A 133 29.99 -9.03 14.84
CA ASP A 133 29.58 -10.43 14.65
C ASP A 133 30.56 -11.49 15.22
N GLY A 134 31.75 -11.05 15.69
CA GLY A 134 32.79 -11.94 16.20
C GLY A 134 32.75 -12.20 17.72
N PRO A 135 33.68 -13.02 18.24
CA PRO A 135 33.87 -13.22 19.68
C PRO A 135 34.13 -11.92 20.45
N ILE A 136 33.44 -11.74 21.58
CA ILE A 136 33.63 -10.62 22.52
C ILE A 136 34.12 -11.16 23.87
N SER A 137 35.20 -10.57 24.41
CA SER A 137 35.64 -10.76 25.80
C SER A 137 35.53 -9.46 26.59
N LEU A 138 34.75 -9.46 27.66
CA LEU A 138 34.45 -8.30 28.49
C LEU A 138 35.00 -8.47 29.91
N SER A 139 35.73 -7.48 30.41
CA SER A 139 36.11 -7.39 31.83
C SER A 139 35.27 -6.36 32.58
N LEU A 140 34.51 -6.82 33.56
CA LEU A 140 33.59 -6.05 34.39
C LEU A 140 34.25 -5.71 35.73
N TYR A 141 34.28 -4.44 36.10
CA TYR A 141 34.84 -3.97 37.36
C TYR A 141 33.75 -3.68 38.41
N VAL A 142 33.92 -4.22 39.61
CA VAL A 142 33.02 -4.05 40.76
C VAL A 142 33.76 -3.38 41.90
N LYS A 143 33.17 -2.32 42.45
CA LYS A 143 33.73 -1.52 43.56
C LYS A 143 32.66 -1.14 44.57
N GLY A 144 33.07 -0.71 45.77
CA GLY A 144 32.14 -0.18 46.76
C GLY A 144 31.63 -1.22 47.77
N SER A 145 30.93 -0.72 48.78
CA SER A 145 30.46 -1.49 49.93
C SER A 145 29.26 -2.39 49.61
N ARG A 146 28.58 -2.18 48.47
CA ARG A 146 27.45 -2.95 47.94
C ARG A 146 27.79 -3.78 46.69
N GLY A 147 29.02 -4.31 46.62
CA GLY A 147 29.48 -5.09 45.46
C GLY A 147 28.65 -6.35 45.16
N SER A 148 27.86 -6.85 46.11
CA SER A 148 26.90 -7.95 45.90
C SER A 148 25.72 -7.55 45.03
N ASP A 149 25.07 -6.42 45.29
CA ASP A 149 23.93 -5.92 44.50
C ASP A 149 24.32 -5.70 43.02
N ASP A 150 25.53 -5.20 42.84
CA ASP A 150 26.21 -4.98 41.57
C ASP A 150 26.40 -6.29 40.76
N ILE A 151 26.76 -7.39 41.43
CA ILE A 151 26.91 -8.73 40.83
C ILE A 151 25.54 -9.33 40.48
N ASP A 152 24.54 -9.16 41.35
CA ASP A 152 23.17 -9.62 41.10
C ASP A 152 22.55 -8.90 39.89
N TYR A 153 22.71 -7.58 39.80
CA TYR A 153 22.29 -6.79 38.64
C TYR A 153 22.95 -7.30 37.35
N ALA A 154 24.27 -7.48 37.35
CA ALA A 154 24.98 -7.98 36.18
C ALA A 154 24.49 -9.37 35.76
N ALA A 155 24.28 -10.28 36.72
CA ALA A 155 23.78 -11.63 36.44
C ALA A 155 22.36 -11.62 35.85
N MET A 156 21.44 -10.82 36.41
CA MET A 156 20.06 -10.66 35.91
C MET A 156 20.05 -10.04 34.51
N TRP A 157 20.79 -8.96 34.29
CA TRP A 157 20.82 -8.24 33.02
C TRP A 157 21.40 -9.11 31.88
N LEU A 158 22.48 -9.85 32.16
CA LEU A 158 23.08 -10.77 31.20
C LEU A 158 22.13 -11.94 30.86
N ARG A 159 21.34 -12.39 31.85
CA ARG A 159 20.35 -13.44 31.62
C ARG A 159 19.21 -12.96 30.73
N CYS A 160 18.65 -11.78 31.00
CA CYS A 160 17.57 -11.19 30.19
C CYS A 160 17.99 -10.97 28.73
N ASN A 161 19.27 -10.65 28.49
CA ASN A 161 19.79 -10.38 27.14
C ASN A 161 20.51 -11.58 26.51
N ARG A 162 20.36 -12.79 27.06
CA ARG A 162 21.11 -13.98 26.64
C ARG A 162 21.00 -14.29 25.15
N ARG A 163 19.83 -14.08 24.54
CA ARG A 163 19.58 -14.41 23.12
C ARG A 163 20.36 -13.52 22.16
N SER A 164 20.72 -12.30 22.58
CA SER A 164 21.49 -11.36 21.76
C SER A 164 22.95 -11.81 21.64
N PHE A 165 23.48 -12.55 22.62
CA PHE A 165 24.90 -12.91 22.68
C PHE A 165 25.22 -14.18 21.88
N LYS A 166 25.96 -14.03 20.77
CA LYS A 166 26.49 -15.15 19.98
C LYS A 166 27.68 -15.83 20.68
N ILE A 167 28.76 -15.08 20.90
CA ILE A 167 29.98 -15.54 21.56
C ILE A 167 30.45 -14.45 22.52
N LEU A 168 30.27 -14.68 23.83
CA LEU A 168 30.56 -13.70 24.86
C LEU A 168 31.22 -14.36 26.07
N ASN A 169 32.41 -13.90 26.42
CA ASN A 169 33.15 -14.29 27.63
C ASN A 169 33.24 -13.09 28.57
N ILE A 170 32.76 -13.25 29.81
CA ILE A 170 32.77 -12.19 30.81
C ILE A 170 33.70 -12.57 31.96
N HIS A 171 34.53 -11.62 32.36
CA HIS A 171 35.47 -11.72 33.46
C HIS A 171 35.13 -10.66 34.50
N LEU A 172 35.31 -10.97 35.77
CA LEU A 172 34.96 -10.09 36.88
C LEU A 172 36.24 -9.67 37.62
N VAL A 173 36.38 -8.38 37.92
CA VAL A 173 37.45 -7.82 38.74
C VAL A 173 36.83 -7.04 39.88
N ILE A 174 37.08 -7.47 41.10
CA ILE A 174 36.43 -6.97 42.30
C ILE A 174 37.49 -6.28 43.17
N SER A 175 37.18 -5.10 43.73
CA SER A 175 38.07 -4.50 44.73
C SER A 175 38.15 -5.39 45.99
N ALA A 176 39.34 -5.48 46.61
CA ALA A 176 39.52 -6.26 47.83
C ALA A 176 38.65 -5.74 49.00
N THR A 177 38.30 -4.45 48.97
CA THR A 177 37.36 -3.78 49.86
C THR A 177 35.92 -4.28 49.64
N ALA A 178 35.42 -4.26 48.41
CA ALA A 178 34.08 -4.73 48.05
C ALA A 178 33.88 -6.22 48.38
N TYR A 179 34.90 -7.04 48.13
CA TYR A 179 34.86 -8.46 48.45
C TYR A 179 34.75 -8.73 49.95
N LYS A 180 35.55 -8.05 50.77
CA LYS A 180 35.54 -8.20 52.24
C LYS A 180 34.26 -7.64 52.89
N SER A 181 33.69 -6.57 52.35
CA SER A 181 32.53 -5.89 52.95
C SER A 181 31.21 -6.59 52.64
N SER A 182 31.02 -7.08 51.41
CA SER A 182 29.71 -7.53 50.92
C SER A 182 29.66 -8.98 50.44
N ILE A 183 30.77 -9.51 49.90
CA ILE A 183 30.76 -10.81 49.21
C ILE A 183 31.21 -11.94 50.14
N SER A 184 32.19 -11.71 51.03
CA SER A 184 32.66 -12.74 51.96
C SER A 184 31.68 -13.02 53.11
N SER A 185 30.84 -12.05 53.48
CA SER A 185 29.84 -12.15 54.57
C SER A 185 28.53 -12.82 54.15
N GLN A 186 28.24 -12.90 52.85
CA GLN A 186 27.00 -13.48 52.30
C GLN A 186 27.05 -15.01 52.07
N HIS A 187 28.17 -15.69 52.38
CA HIS A 187 28.36 -17.13 52.12
C HIS A 187 27.45 -18.09 52.89
N HIS A 188 26.77 -17.63 53.94
CA HIS A 188 25.97 -18.50 54.81
C HIS A 188 24.51 -18.08 54.96
N SER A 189 24.06 -17.01 54.30
CA SER A 189 22.69 -16.53 54.49
C SER A 189 22.11 -15.95 53.20
N HIS A 190 20.98 -16.54 52.80
CA HIS A 190 20.04 -16.15 51.74
C HIS A 190 20.13 -16.83 50.38
N SER A 191 19.10 -17.65 50.15
CA SER A 191 18.55 -18.00 48.85
C SER A 191 17.66 -16.83 48.42
N VAL A 192 18.14 -15.96 47.53
CA VAL A 192 17.27 -14.97 46.88
C VAL A 192 16.93 -15.49 45.50
N LYS A 193 15.73 -16.06 45.37
CA LYS A 193 15.09 -16.23 44.07
C LYS A 193 14.49 -14.88 43.70
N TYR A 194 14.91 -14.31 42.59
CA TYR A 194 14.30 -13.10 42.07
C TYR A 194 13.27 -13.48 41.01
N THR A 195 12.05 -12.97 41.12
CA THR A 195 11.11 -12.99 40.00
C THR A 195 11.47 -11.81 39.10
N VAL A 196 12.10 -12.07 37.95
CA VAL A 196 12.72 -11.02 37.13
C VAL A 196 11.82 -10.67 35.96
N ASN A 197 11.32 -9.44 35.95
CA ASN A 197 10.73 -8.82 34.77
C ASN A 197 11.83 -8.10 33.98
N CYS A 198 12.19 -8.63 32.81
CA CYS A 198 13.27 -8.10 31.99
C CYS A 198 13.04 -6.67 31.48
N GLN A 199 11.82 -6.13 31.54
CA GLN A 199 11.53 -4.74 31.18
C GLN A 199 11.85 -3.73 32.29
N GLN A 200 11.99 -4.20 33.53
CA GLN A 200 12.17 -3.36 34.72
C GLN A 200 13.59 -3.41 35.31
N VAL A 201 14.52 -4.15 34.67
CA VAL A 201 15.92 -4.25 35.14
C VAL A 201 16.69 -2.97 34.78
N SER A 202 16.75 -2.01 35.71
CA SER A 202 17.51 -0.76 35.58
C SER A 202 18.63 -0.68 36.62
N TYR A 203 19.79 -0.14 36.25
CA TYR A 203 20.89 0.08 37.18
C TYR A 203 20.66 1.34 38.03
N THR A 204 20.80 1.21 39.36
CA THR A 204 20.81 2.34 40.28
C THR A 204 22.24 2.64 40.70
N ASN A 205 22.78 3.78 40.27
CA ASN A 205 24.15 4.16 40.58
C ASN A 205 24.27 4.55 42.07
N HIS A 206 25.09 3.81 42.82
CA HIS A 206 25.38 4.08 44.22
C HIS A 206 26.79 4.65 44.36
N SER A 207 26.90 5.96 44.57
CA SER A 207 28.18 6.60 44.83
C SER A 207 28.64 6.31 46.27
N ASP A 208 29.37 5.21 46.45
CA ASP A 208 29.99 4.89 47.74
C ASP A 208 31.29 5.69 47.94
N GLU A 209 31.24 6.74 48.76
CA GLU A 209 32.39 7.59 49.11
C GLU A 209 33.51 6.86 49.89
N LYS A 210 33.27 5.63 50.38
CA LYS A 210 34.18 4.90 51.28
C LYS A 210 35.23 4.02 50.58
N ASP A 211 35.13 3.75 49.28
CA ASP A 211 36.08 2.91 48.55
C ASP A 211 36.99 3.78 47.66
N SER A 212 38.22 4.04 48.12
CA SER A 212 39.22 4.84 47.40
C SER A 212 40.05 4.03 46.41
N THR A 213 39.66 2.78 46.10
CA THR A 213 40.39 1.96 45.13
C THR A 213 40.26 2.53 43.70
N PRO A 214 41.37 2.80 42.99
CA PRO A 214 41.31 3.39 41.65
C PRO A 214 40.81 2.39 40.62
N TYR A 215 40.08 2.84 39.60
CA TYR A 215 39.67 2.00 38.47
C TYR A 215 40.91 1.42 37.75
N PRO A 216 41.11 0.10 37.61
CA PRO A 216 42.36 -0.44 37.09
C PRO A 216 42.29 -0.74 35.58
N SER A 217 42.33 0.29 34.73
CA SER A 217 42.04 0.17 33.29
C SER A 217 42.95 -0.82 32.55
N ASN A 218 44.26 -0.80 32.82
CA ASN A 218 45.21 -1.69 32.14
C ASN A 218 45.12 -3.14 32.62
N LEU A 219 44.83 -3.36 33.91
CA LEU A 219 44.56 -4.69 34.45
C LEU A 219 43.33 -5.31 33.77
N LEU A 220 42.24 -4.54 33.63
CA LEU A 220 41.00 -4.98 32.99
C LEU A 220 41.22 -5.34 31.51
N ARG A 221 41.95 -4.50 30.77
CA ARG A 221 42.32 -4.78 29.37
C ARG A 221 43.11 -6.08 29.24
N ASN A 222 44.08 -6.33 30.13
CA ASN A 222 44.85 -7.57 30.13
C ASN A 222 43.98 -8.80 30.44
N ILE A 223 43.05 -8.69 31.38
CA ILE A 223 42.16 -9.81 31.75
C ILE A 223 41.22 -10.17 30.59
N ALA A 224 40.64 -9.18 29.91
CA ALA A 224 39.84 -9.39 28.70
C ALA A 224 40.67 -10.08 27.60
N ARG A 225 41.91 -9.61 27.37
CA ARG A 225 42.83 -10.24 26.40
C ARG A 225 43.13 -11.70 26.73
N LEU A 226 43.37 -12.02 28.00
CA LEU A 226 43.64 -13.37 28.47
C LEU A 226 42.42 -14.29 28.38
N GLY A 227 41.21 -13.72 28.37
CA GLY A 227 39.93 -14.42 28.24
C GLY A 227 39.67 -15.09 26.90
N ASN A 228 40.40 -14.69 25.85
CA ASN A 228 40.30 -15.28 24.51
C ASN A 228 41.18 -16.54 24.39
N SER A 229 40.78 -17.64 25.04
CA SER A 229 41.56 -18.88 25.06
C SER A 229 41.41 -19.77 23.82
N HIS A 230 40.50 -19.44 22.88
CA HIS A 230 40.26 -20.26 21.70
C HIS A 230 41.44 -20.18 20.69
N PRO A 231 42.01 -21.31 20.22
CA PRO A 231 43.23 -21.33 19.40
C PRO A 231 43.05 -20.72 18.00
N SER A 232 41.81 -20.56 17.53
CA SER A 232 41.52 -19.89 16.26
C SER A 232 41.74 -18.37 16.31
N ILE A 233 41.71 -17.75 17.50
CA ILE A 233 41.80 -16.29 17.67
C ILE A 233 43.26 -15.88 17.56
N GLN A 234 43.61 -15.24 16.44
CA GLN A 234 44.96 -14.78 16.14
C GLN A 234 45.11 -13.28 16.34
N TYR A 235 44.05 -12.51 16.07
CA TYR A 235 44.05 -11.05 16.14
C TYR A 235 43.05 -10.53 17.17
N ILE A 236 43.40 -9.43 17.81
CA ILE A 236 42.59 -8.80 18.87
C ILE A 236 42.49 -7.29 18.69
N LEU A 237 41.29 -6.76 18.90
CA LEU A 237 41.00 -5.33 18.98
C LEU A 237 40.58 -5.01 20.43
N THR A 238 41.20 -4.03 21.08
CA THR A 238 40.88 -3.68 22.47
C THR A 238 40.29 -2.27 22.54
N LEU A 239 39.02 -2.17 22.91
CA LEU A 239 38.26 -0.92 22.99
C LEU A 239 37.79 -0.65 24.42
N ASP A 240 37.50 0.63 24.67
CA ASP A 240 36.74 1.05 25.85
C ASP A 240 35.24 0.88 25.50
N ILE A 241 34.37 0.56 26.46
CA ILE A 241 32.97 0.16 26.17
C ILE A 241 32.14 1.26 25.48
N ASP A 242 32.55 2.52 25.60
CA ASP A 242 31.91 3.69 25.01
C ASP A 242 32.40 4.03 23.59
N ILE A 243 33.32 3.22 23.04
CA ILE A 243 33.87 3.38 21.69
C ILE A 243 33.41 2.23 20.82
N PHE A 244 32.58 2.52 19.82
CA PHE A 244 31.91 1.54 18.97
C PHE A 244 32.63 1.36 17.63
N PRO A 245 32.64 0.14 17.07
CA PRO A 245 33.12 -0.11 15.72
C PRO A 245 32.14 0.42 14.66
N SER A 246 32.64 0.84 13.49
CA SER A 246 31.78 1.10 12.33
C SER A 246 30.99 -0.15 11.93
N PRO A 247 29.80 -0.01 11.33
CA PRO A 247 29.04 -1.14 10.80
C PRO A 247 29.90 -2.03 9.89
N ASP A 248 29.70 -3.35 9.98
CA ASP A 248 30.44 -4.39 9.23
C ASP A 248 31.97 -4.43 9.40
N LEU A 249 32.54 -3.71 10.38
CA LEU A 249 34.00 -3.70 10.63
C LEU A 249 34.60 -5.11 10.81
N PHE A 250 33.87 -6.02 11.45
CA PHE A 250 34.32 -7.39 11.68
C PHE A 250 34.59 -8.14 10.36
N HIS A 251 33.61 -8.17 9.43
CA HIS A 251 33.72 -8.87 8.14
C HIS A 251 34.81 -8.25 7.27
N HIS A 252 34.85 -6.92 7.26
CA HIS A 252 35.88 -6.12 6.62
C HIS A 252 37.30 -6.51 7.05
N LEU A 253 37.55 -6.58 8.37
CA LEU A 253 38.84 -6.99 8.91
C LEU A 253 39.14 -8.48 8.66
N VAL A 254 38.17 -9.38 8.82
CA VAL A 254 38.36 -10.81 8.50
C VAL A 254 38.73 -11.00 7.02
N SER A 255 38.11 -10.27 6.10
CA SER A 255 38.46 -10.33 4.68
C SER A 255 39.87 -9.80 4.41
N PHE A 256 40.27 -8.73 5.10
CA PHE A 256 41.61 -8.16 5.00
C PHE A 256 42.66 -9.16 5.48
N TYR A 257 42.50 -9.70 6.69
CA TYR A 257 43.46 -10.66 7.25
C TYR A 257 43.55 -11.98 6.46
N THR A 258 42.44 -12.46 5.91
CA THR A 258 42.45 -13.69 5.08
C THR A 258 43.11 -13.47 3.72
N LYS A 259 42.94 -12.30 3.09
CA LYS A 259 43.60 -11.96 1.82
C LYS A 259 45.10 -11.68 2.00
N THR A 260 45.47 -10.95 3.04
CA THR A 260 46.85 -10.44 3.21
C THR A 260 47.78 -11.44 3.89
N SER A 261 47.28 -12.43 4.64
CA SER A 261 48.13 -13.48 5.24
C SER A 261 48.80 -14.40 4.21
N ILE A 262 48.35 -14.36 2.95
CA ILE A 262 48.85 -15.21 1.86
C ILE A 262 50.07 -14.57 1.16
N SER A 263 50.31 -13.26 1.32
CA SER A 263 51.17 -12.49 0.41
C SER A 263 52.38 -11.76 1.01
N ASN A 264 52.63 -11.76 2.33
CA ASN A 264 53.75 -10.99 2.91
C ASN A 264 54.34 -11.55 4.22
N GLU A 265 55.67 -11.69 4.29
CA GLU A 265 56.40 -12.18 5.49
C GLU A 265 56.46 -11.15 6.65
N ASN A 266 56.35 -9.84 6.38
CA ASN A 266 56.37 -8.78 7.40
C ASN A 266 54.98 -8.50 8.04
N PHE A 267 53.96 -9.29 7.69
CA PHE A 267 52.57 -9.07 8.09
C PHE A 267 52.35 -9.19 9.61
N ASN A 268 53.07 -10.09 10.29
CA ASN A 268 52.88 -10.38 11.72
C ASN A 268 53.49 -9.34 12.67
N ARG A 269 54.24 -8.35 12.16
CA ARG A 269 54.86 -7.26 12.95
C ARG A 269 54.26 -5.88 12.66
N THR A 270 53.09 -5.82 12.04
CA THR A 270 52.38 -4.55 11.78
C THR A 270 51.11 -4.45 12.64
N LEU A 271 50.91 -3.32 13.31
CA LEU A 271 49.71 -2.95 14.04
C LEU A 271 48.88 -1.99 13.21
N TYR A 272 47.63 -2.34 12.94
CA TYR A 272 46.76 -1.56 12.06
C TYR A 272 45.90 -0.61 12.87
N VAL A 273 46.09 0.69 12.66
CA VAL A 273 45.42 1.78 13.38
C VAL A 273 44.10 2.12 12.72
N ILE A 274 43.04 2.19 13.53
CA ILE A 274 41.69 2.55 13.13
C ILE A 274 41.40 3.96 13.65
N PRO A 275 41.11 4.94 12.77
CA PRO A 275 40.76 6.30 13.18
C PRO A 275 39.49 6.36 14.03
N VAL A 276 39.45 7.28 15.00
CA VAL A 276 38.34 7.39 15.97
C VAL A 276 37.73 8.78 15.95
N PHE A 277 36.39 8.82 15.99
CA PHE A 277 35.59 10.04 15.89
C PHE A 277 34.66 10.24 17.08
N GLU A 278 34.32 11.48 17.39
CA GLU A 278 33.25 11.86 18.31
C GLU A 278 32.08 12.41 17.49
N ILE A 279 30.86 11.94 17.79
CA ILE A 279 29.63 12.35 17.13
C ILE A 279 28.81 13.22 18.09
N HIS A 280 28.34 14.37 17.63
CA HIS A 280 27.56 15.29 18.44
C HIS A 280 26.24 14.68 18.91
N THR A 281 25.83 14.93 20.16
CA THR A 281 24.63 14.30 20.75
C THR A 281 23.33 14.72 20.06
N ASP A 282 23.27 15.95 19.53
CA ASP A 282 22.08 16.43 18.82
C ASP A 282 21.86 15.72 17.48
N THR A 283 22.90 15.19 16.85
CA THR A 283 22.79 14.38 15.63
C THR A 283 21.90 13.17 15.86
N ILE A 284 22.05 12.53 17.03
CA ILE A 284 21.27 11.34 17.42
C ILE A 284 19.87 11.74 17.91
N LYS A 285 19.73 12.84 18.66
CA LYS A 285 18.41 13.35 19.10
C LYS A 285 17.52 13.78 17.92
N ARG A 286 18.12 14.20 16.80
CA ARG A 286 17.41 14.54 15.56
C ARG A 286 17.07 13.34 14.68
N SER A 287 17.26 12.10 15.17
CA SER A 287 16.99 10.85 14.44
C SER A 287 17.72 10.75 13.10
N ILE A 288 18.90 11.37 12.97
CA ILE A 288 19.77 11.18 11.81
C ILE A 288 20.42 9.80 11.97
N PRO A 289 20.35 8.90 10.96
CA PRO A 289 20.96 7.58 11.05
C PRO A 289 22.48 7.68 11.25
N LEU A 290 23.03 6.79 12.08
CA LEU A 290 24.48 6.67 12.27
C LEU A 290 25.16 6.35 10.92
N PRO A 291 26.33 6.96 10.63
CA PRO A 291 27.00 6.76 9.35
C PRO A 291 27.32 5.28 9.16
N GLN A 292 27.00 4.74 7.99
CA GLN A 292 27.26 3.34 7.65
C GLN A 292 28.64 3.15 7.01
N ASN A 293 29.18 4.20 6.41
CA ASN A 293 30.41 4.14 5.63
C ASN A 293 31.17 5.48 5.68
N LYS A 294 32.44 5.47 5.26
CA LYS A 294 33.33 6.64 5.30
C LYS A 294 32.76 7.88 4.59
N HIS A 295 31.97 7.67 3.54
CA HIS A 295 31.36 8.77 2.79
C HIS A 295 30.32 9.53 3.63
N GLU A 296 29.40 8.82 4.28
CA GLU A 296 28.42 9.44 5.16
C GLU A 296 29.08 10.13 6.37
N LEU A 297 30.15 9.53 6.91
CA LEU A 297 30.91 10.13 8.00
C LEU A 297 31.61 11.44 7.57
N THR A 298 32.14 11.51 6.34
CA THR A 298 32.77 12.74 5.83
C THR A 298 31.76 13.85 5.52
N LEU A 299 30.53 13.51 5.12
CA LEU A 299 29.42 14.47 4.99
C LEU A 299 29.07 15.08 6.36
N LEU A 300 28.89 14.24 7.39
CA LEU A 300 28.61 14.72 8.75
C LEU A 300 29.76 15.54 9.36
N TRP A 301 31.00 15.25 8.95
CA TRP A 301 32.15 16.07 9.32
C TRP A 301 32.11 17.45 8.64
N ASN A 302 31.71 17.54 7.37
CA ASN A 302 31.56 18.85 6.70
C ASN A 302 30.49 19.72 7.38
N ASP A 303 29.46 19.10 7.94
CA ASP A 303 28.37 19.76 8.69
C ASP A 303 28.71 20.06 10.17
N GLN A 304 29.98 19.92 10.57
CA GLN A 304 30.48 20.15 11.94
C GLN A 304 29.79 19.29 13.01
N GLN A 305 29.18 18.17 12.63
CA GLN A 305 28.53 17.24 13.57
C GLN A 305 29.46 16.14 14.11
N ILE A 306 30.69 16.06 13.58
CA ILE A 306 31.70 15.06 13.92
C ILE A 306 33.06 15.75 14.09
N GLN A 307 33.85 15.27 15.06
CA GLN A 307 35.24 15.68 15.25
C GLN A 307 36.17 14.49 15.54
N PRO A 308 37.49 14.62 15.36
CA PRO A 308 38.45 13.60 15.81
C PRO A 308 38.37 13.37 17.32
N TYR A 309 38.65 12.15 17.76
CA TYR A 309 38.61 11.79 19.17
C TYR A 309 39.56 12.64 20.04
N GLN A 310 39.05 13.19 21.14
CA GLN A 310 39.77 14.05 22.08
C GLN A 310 40.42 15.28 21.45
N ASN A 311 39.86 15.80 20.35
CA ASN A 311 40.39 16.97 19.66
C ASN A 311 40.51 18.20 20.58
N ASP A 312 39.54 18.40 21.48
CA ASP A 312 39.51 19.57 22.38
C ASP A 312 40.36 19.39 23.66
N ILE A 313 40.62 18.14 24.06
CA ILE A 313 41.40 17.82 25.28
C ILE A 313 42.87 17.69 24.96
N CYS A 314 43.23 16.94 23.92
CA CYS A 314 44.62 16.70 23.51
C CYS A 314 44.75 16.62 21.98
N PRO A 315 44.83 17.78 21.28
CA PRO A 315 44.93 17.83 19.83
C PRO A 315 46.14 17.05 19.26
N THR A 316 47.25 17.02 20.01
CA THR A 316 48.47 16.31 19.61
C THR A 316 48.38 14.80 19.78
N CYS A 317 47.48 14.29 20.64
CA CYS A 317 47.37 12.87 20.99
C CYS A 317 46.92 11.97 19.84
N GLN A 318 46.27 12.52 18.80
CA GLN A 318 45.85 11.78 17.61
C GLN A 318 46.49 12.29 16.31
N SER A 319 47.48 13.18 16.42
CA SER A 319 48.08 13.88 15.27
C SER A 319 48.75 12.96 14.24
N LEU A 320 49.35 11.83 14.66
CA LEU A 320 49.98 10.86 13.76
C LEU A 320 48.98 10.05 12.93
N THR A 321 47.69 10.05 13.30
CA THR A 321 46.63 9.43 12.51
C THR A 321 46.33 10.23 11.24
N ASN A 322 46.76 11.50 11.16
CA ASN A 322 46.58 12.41 10.02
C ASN A 322 45.19 12.32 9.38
N TYR A 323 44.18 12.73 10.14
CA TYR A 323 42.80 12.65 9.71
C TYR A 323 42.47 13.43 8.43
N GLN A 324 43.24 14.47 8.10
CA GLN A 324 43.07 15.21 6.85
C GLN A 324 43.50 14.36 5.65
N ALA A 325 44.65 13.69 5.73
CA ALA A 325 45.06 12.73 4.70
C ALA A 325 44.07 11.57 4.58
N TRP A 326 43.53 11.10 5.71
CA TRP A 326 42.47 10.08 5.72
C TRP A 326 41.19 10.54 5.03
N LYS A 327 40.79 11.81 5.21
CA LYS A 327 39.60 12.41 4.57
C LYS A 327 39.78 12.63 3.06
N GLN A 328 41.00 12.96 2.62
CA GLN A 328 41.33 13.32 1.23
C GLN A 328 41.62 12.11 0.30
N GLU A 329 41.68 10.91 0.85
CA GLU A 329 41.94 9.69 0.09
C GLU A 329 40.91 9.47 -1.04
N GLN A 330 41.40 9.04 -2.21
CA GLN A 330 40.55 8.69 -3.35
C GLN A 330 39.62 7.52 -3.01
N ARG A 331 38.39 7.58 -3.52
CA ARG A 331 37.36 6.58 -3.24
C ARG A 331 37.80 5.20 -3.74
N SER A 332 38.09 4.32 -2.80
CA SER A 332 38.35 2.89 -3.01
C SER A 332 37.35 2.12 -2.17
N ASP A 333 36.85 0.98 -2.66
CA ASP A 333 36.01 0.07 -1.87
C ASP A 333 36.86 -0.96 -1.09
N ASP A 334 38.16 -1.07 -1.41
CA ASP A 334 39.08 -2.00 -0.75
C ASP A 334 39.63 -1.42 0.56
N ILE A 335 39.78 -2.28 1.56
CA ILE A 335 40.38 -1.96 2.85
C ILE A 335 41.87 -2.23 2.79
N LEU A 336 42.66 -1.16 2.85
CA LEU A 336 44.11 -1.19 2.70
C LEU A 336 44.77 -0.25 3.71
N PRO A 337 46.02 -0.53 4.11
CA PRO A 337 46.82 0.41 4.89
C PRO A 337 47.11 1.65 4.03
N LEU A 338 46.64 2.81 4.46
CA LEU A 338 46.76 4.10 3.77
C LEU A 338 48.20 4.62 3.80
N PHE A 339 48.79 4.70 4.99
CA PHE A 339 50.19 5.08 5.18
C PHE A 339 50.73 4.52 6.51
N ARG A 340 52.06 4.46 6.64
CA ARG A 340 52.75 4.03 7.88
C ARG A 340 53.32 5.25 8.61
N PRO A 341 52.71 5.71 9.72
CA PRO A 341 53.28 6.80 10.50
C PRO A 341 54.55 6.37 11.23
N HIS A 342 55.51 7.28 11.32
CA HIS A 342 56.64 7.11 12.23
C HIS A 342 56.19 7.45 13.66
N TYR A 343 56.38 6.51 14.60
CA TYR A 343 55.90 6.66 15.97
C TYR A 343 56.62 7.81 16.71
N SER A 344 55.84 8.70 17.31
CA SER A 344 56.29 9.78 18.19
C SER A 344 55.24 10.03 19.29
N GLN A 345 55.66 10.46 20.47
CA GLN A 345 54.75 10.78 21.56
C GLN A 345 54.13 12.19 21.38
N PRO A 346 52.93 12.47 21.93
CA PRO A 346 52.07 11.65 22.79
C PRO A 346 50.93 10.92 22.04
N TRP A 347 51.23 10.11 21.01
CA TRP A 347 50.19 9.44 20.21
C TRP A 347 49.48 8.29 20.94
N LYS A 348 48.14 8.26 20.88
CA LYS A 348 47.27 7.27 21.56
C LYS A 348 46.29 6.56 20.58
N PRO A 349 46.79 5.81 19.59
CA PRO A 349 45.93 5.16 18.60
C PRO A 349 45.09 4.02 19.17
N PHE A 350 44.03 3.68 18.45
CA PHE A 350 43.32 2.40 18.59
C PHE A 350 43.76 1.50 17.45
N PHE A 351 44.24 0.31 17.76
CA PHE A 351 44.77 -0.59 16.75
C PHE A 351 44.37 -2.04 16.99
N ILE A 352 44.35 -2.78 15.89
CA ILE A 352 44.20 -4.23 15.84
C ILE A 352 45.57 -4.86 15.58
N GLY A 353 45.87 -5.91 16.34
CA GLY A 353 47.17 -6.56 16.30
C GLY A 353 47.11 -8.04 16.68
N PRO A 354 48.22 -8.77 16.50
CA PRO A 354 48.28 -10.17 16.87
C PRO A 354 48.18 -10.33 18.40
N LYS A 355 47.66 -11.48 18.85
CA LYS A 355 47.55 -11.81 20.27
C LYS A 355 48.90 -11.74 21.03
N THR A 356 50.02 -11.91 20.31
CA THR A 356 51.41 -11.84 20.80
C THR A 356 51.92 -10.43 21.07
N MET A 357 51.16 -9.37 20.76
CA MET A 357 51.57 -8.00 21.05
C MET A 357 51.74 -7.76 22.57
N PRO A 358 52.61 -6.82 22.99
CA PRO A 358 52.87 -6.57 24.41
C PRO A 358 51.60 -6.29 25.24
N MET A 359 51.60 -6.73 26.50
CA MET A 359 50.52 -6.49 27.45
C MET A 359 50.50 -5.03 27.92
N PHE A 360 49.38 -4.58 28.46
CA PHE A 360 49.33 -3.25 29.07
C PHE A 360 50.06 -3.27 30.42
N ASP A 361 50.91 -2.29 30.71
CA ASP A 361 51.59 -2.24 32.01
C ASP A 361 50.57 -1.90 33.14
N PRO A 362 50.39 -2.78 34.14
CA PRO A 362 49.39 -2.61 35.19
C PRO A 362 49.74 -1.51 36.22
N ARG A 363 50.97 -0.98 36.22
CA ARG A 363 51.37 0.17 37.07
C ARG A 363 50.54 1.41 36.73
N PHE A 364 50.08 1.55 35.49
CA PHE A 364 49.20 2.64 35.04
C PHE A 364 47.73 2.30 35.30
N LYS A 365 47.18 2.84 36.39
CA LYS A 365 45.82 2.48 36.85
C LYS A 365 44.70 3.25 36.13
N ALA A 366 44.77 4.59 35.96
CA ALA A 366 43.74 5.34 35.22
C ALA A 366 44.13 6.78 34.82
N HIS A 367 45.30 7.04 34.23
CA HIS A 367 45.65 8.39 33.76
C HIS A 367 46.52 8.35 32.48
N GLY A 368 46.46 9.45 31.72
CA GLY A 368 47.10 9.80 30.43
C GLY A 368 48.00 8.78 29.71
N HIS A 369 49.01 8.22 30.39
CA HIS A 369 50.06 7.37 29.84
C HIS A 369 49.70 5.88 29.70
N ALA A 370 48.52 5.45 30.18
CA ALA A 370 48.11 4.04 30.18
C ALA A 370 48.09 3.35 28.80
N ARG A 371 47.70 4.07 27.73
CA ARG A 371 47.78 3.58 26.33
C ARG A 371 49.12 3.91 25.67
N ILE A 372 49.78 4.99 26.08
CA ILE A 372 51.09 5.41 25.55
C ILE A 372 52.16 4.37 25.88
N SER A 373 52.14 3.80 27.09
CA SER A 373 53.10 2.76 27.50
C SER A 373 53.05 1.54 26.59
N GLN A 374 51.85 1.04 26.26
CA GLN A 374 51.69 -0.07 25.34
C GLN A 374 52.16 0.27 23.92
N CYS A 375 51.86 1.49 23.43
CA CYS A 375 52.30 1.91 22.10
C CYS A 375 53.83 2.03 22.02
N CYS A 376 54.45 2.55 23.08
CA CYS A 376 55.89 2.70 23.20
C CYS A 376 56.60 1.35 23.25
N GLU A 377 56.11 0.41 24.08
CA GLU A 377 56.66 -0.94 24.17
C GLU A 377 56.46 -1.73 22.87
N SER A 378 55.31 -1.60 22.21
CA SER A 378 55.06 -2.23 20.91
C SER A 378 56.04 -1.73 19.85
N PHE A 379 56.32 -0.42 19.81
CA PHE A 379 57.31 0.14 18.87
C PHE A 379 58.73 -0.36 19.14
N ILE A 380 59.15 -0.37 20.41
CA ILE A 380 60.51 -0.78 20.83
C ILE A 380 60.73 -2.28 20.63
N SER A 381 59.70 -3.10 20.84
CA SER A 381 59.73 -4.55 20.57
C SER A 381 59.72 -4.90 19.07
N GLY A 382 59.62 -3.90 18.19
CA GLY A 382 59.79 -4.04 16.75
C GLY A 382 58.50 -4.16 15.95
N TYR A 383 57.37 -3.65 16.46
CA TYR A 383 56.14 -3.49 15.68
C TYR A 383 56.09 -2.13 14.96
N ASP A 384 55.58 -2.12 13.73
CA ASP A 384 55.30 -0.92 12.95
C ASP A 384 53.81 -0.60 12.93
N TYR A 385 53.44 0.66 12.72
CA TYR A 385 52.04 1.09 12.65
C TYR A 385 51.61 1.38 11.20
N ALA A 386 50.37 1.06 10.86
CA ALA A 386 49.76 1.40 9.57
C ALA A 386 48.33 1.92 9.77
N VAL A 387 48.01 3.11 9.28
CA VAL A 387 46.66 3.70 9.40
C VAL A 387 45.75 3.12 8.32
N MET A 388 44.56 2.65 8.70
CA MET A 388 43.59 2.05 7.77
C MET A 388 42.68 3.10 7.13
N ASN A 389 42.27 2.85 5.89
CA ASN A 389 41.50 3.80 5.08
C ASN A 389 39.98 3.83 5.31
N ASN A 390 39.28 2.73 5.08
CA ASN A 390 37.80 2.71 4.94
C ASN A 390 37.08 2.24 6.21
N VAL A 391 37.80 2.18 7.33
CA VAL A 391 37.30 1.73 8.63
C VAL A 391 37.48 2.82 9.67
N TYR A 392 36.58 2.89 10.63
CA TYR A 392 36.65 3.86 11.71
C TYR A 392 35.96 3.35 12.98
N LEU A 393 36.24 4.00 14.11
CA LEU A 393 35.53 3.85 15.37
C LEU A 393 34.83 5.16 15.71
N TYR A 394 33.80 5.12 16.54
CA TYR A 394 33.11 6.33 16.98
C TYR A 394 32.68 6.28 18.44
N ARG A 395 32.58 7.45 19.06
CA ARG A 395 32.02 7.69 20.39
C ARG A 395 30.88 8.70 20.29
N ILE A 396 29.84 8.49 21.09
CA ILE A 396 28.71 9.40 21.17
C ILE A 396 28.98 10.49 22.23
N GLY A 397 28.85 11.75 21.82
CA GLY A 397 29.05 12.94 22.66
C GLY A 397 30.46 13.50 22.59
N PHE A 398 30.54 14.84 22.53
CA PHE A 398 31.80 15.58 22.54
C PHE A 398 32.34 15.67 23.96
N LEU A 399 33.65 15.46 24.11
CA LEU A 399 34.34 15.56 25.38
C LEU A 399 34.73 17.02 25.67
N GLU A 400 33.93 17.71 26.48
CA GLU A 400 34.21 19.10 26.88
C GLU A 400 35.20 19.18 28.06
N LYS A 401 36.01 20.26 28.10
CA LYS A 401 36.93 20.54 29.22
C LYS A 401 36.20 20.72 30.57
N SER A 402 34.94 21.16 30.54
CA SER A 402 34.06 21.40 31.69
C SER A 402 33.64 20.12 32.43
N GLN A 403 33.65 18.97 31.76
CA GLN A 403 33.23 17.67 32.29
C GLN A 403 34.38 16.91 32.99
N LEU A 404 35.58 17.49 33.01
CA LEU A 404 36.74 16.93 33.69
C LEU A 404 36.73 17.37 35.17
N PRO A 405 36.81 16.46 36.15
CA PRO A 405 36.83 16.84 37.56
C PRO A 405 38.02 17.76 37.86
N ASN A 406 37.80 18.80 38.68
CA ASN A 406 38.76 19.85 39.05
C ASN A 406 40.11 19.35 39.62
N THR A 407 40.22 18.06 39.94
CA THR A 407 41.44 17.38 40.42
C THR A 407 42.26 16.68 39.32
N LYS A 408 41.89 16.74 38.03
CA LYS A 408 42.51 15.93 36.96
C LYS A 408 43.38 16.66 35.92
N PHE A 409 43.73 17.93 36.16
CA PHE A 409 44.67 18.70 35.31
C PHE A 409 45.97 19.09 36.03
N ILE A 410 46.37 18.33 37.04
CA ILE A 410 47.80 18.16 37.28
C ILE A 410 48.21 17.13 36.22
N GLU A 411 48.97 17.55 35.21
CA GLU A 411 49.91 16.62 34.59
C GLU A 411 50.74 16.08 35.75
N ASP A 412 50.30 14.96 36.29
CA ASP A 412 50.88 14.33 37.47
C ASP A 412 52.36 14.16 37.16
N ASP A 413 53.23 14.99 37.76
CA ASP A 413 54.68 14.82 37.69
C ASP A 413 55.02 13.36 38.02
N THR A 414 54.23 12.75 38.90
CA THR A 414 54.21 11.32 39.24
C THR A 414 53.94 10.37 38.07
N SER A 415 53.02 10.68 37.16
CA SER A 415 52.69 9.88 35.97
C SER A 415 53.75 10.01 34.87
N LEU A 416 54.39 11.18 34.75
CA LEU A 416 55.52 11.39 33.84
C LEU A 416 56.79 10.72 34.37
N LEU A 417 57.08 10.84 35.67
CA LEU A 417 58.15 10.11 36.37
C LEU A 417 57.97 8.60 36.23
N LEU A 418 56.75 8.09 36.44
CA LEU A 418 56.44 6.67 36.25
C LEU A 418 56.66 6.23 34.80
N PHE A 419 56.36 7.09 33.83
CA PHE A 419 56.61 6.81 32.42
C PHE A 419 58.10 6.81 32.07
N GLN A 420 58.89 7.71 32.65
CA GLN A 420 60.35 7.73 32.51
C GLN A 420 60.98 6.47 33.11
N GLN A 421 60.57 6.07 34.31
CA GLN A 421 60.99 4.81 34.93
C GLN A 421 60.62 3.59 34.08
N PHE A 422 59.37 3.55 33.59
CA PHE A 422 58.91 2.52 32.65
C PHE A 422 59.78 2.46 31.39
N TYR A 423 60.15 3.61 30.82
CA TYR A 423 60.97 3.69 29.62
C TYR A 423 62.41 3.18 29.85
N GLU A 424 63.00 3.49 31.00
CA GLU A 424 64.31 2.95 31.38
C GLU A 424 64.27 1.42 31.58
N ASP A 425 63.23 0.91 32.25
CA ASP A 425 63.00 -0.53 32.43
C ASP A 425 62.78 -1.24 31.08
N LEU A 426 62.10 -0.56 30.15
CA LEU A 426 61.81 -1.05 28.81
C LEU A 426 63.10 -1.20 27.99
N LEU A 427 64.00 -0.20 28.01
CA LEU A 427 65.28 -0.28 27.31
C LEU A 427 66.18 -1.41 27.84
N LYS A 428 66.10 -1.71 29.14
CA LYS A 428 66.79 -2.88 29.73
C LYS A 428 66.19 -4.21 29.28
N SER A 429 64.87 -4.25 29.10
CA SER A 429 64.12 -5.44 28.67
C SER A 429 64.31 -5.77 27.18
N TYR A 430 64.67 -4.77 26.36
CA TYR A 430 64.90 -4.91 24.92
C TYR A 430 66.31 -4.40 24.50
N PRO A 431 67.41 -5.03 24.94
CA PRO A 431 68.77 -4.50 24.76
C PRO A 431 69.26 -4.46 23.30
N ASN A 432 68.64 -5.23 22.40
CA ASN A 432 69.03 -5.34 20.99
C ASN A 432 68.25 -4.39 20.07
N THR A 433 67.43 -3.48 20.61
CA THR A 433 66.59 -2.58 19.80
C THR A 433 67.33 -1.34 19.33
N THR A 434 67.19 -0.98 18.06
CA THR A 434 67.71 0.29 17.49
C THR A 434 66.67 1.41 17.50
N ARG A 435 65.44 1.13 17.95
CA ARG A 435 64.29 2.04 17.90
C ARG A 435 64.21 2.87 19.19
N LYS A 436 64.29 4.20 19.07
CA LYS A 436 64.07 5.19 20.15
C LYS A 436 62.99 6.19 19.71
N TYR A 437 62.20 6.75 20.64
CA TYR A 437 61.17 7.74 20.28
C TYR A 437 61.74 9.18 20.21
N MET A 438 61.13 10.05 19.40
CA MET A 438 61.43 11.49 19.29
C MET A 438 60.19 12.35 19.65
N ASP A 439 60.41 13.56 20.18
CA ASP A 439 59.37 14.54 20.57
C ASP A 439 59.12 15.59 19.46
N ARG A 440 57.86 16.03 19.27
CA ARG A 440 57.33 16.61 18.03
C ARG A 440 57.11 18.14 18.05
N ARG A 441 57.82 18.91 18.88
CA ARG A 441 57.64 20.38 19.00
C ARG A 441 58.38 21.26 17.98
N GLN A 442 58.83 20.71 16.85
CA GLN A 442 59.53 21.51 15.83
C GLN A 442 58.97 21.22 14.42
N THR A 443 58.71 22.30 13.67
CA THR A 443 58.49 22.43 12.21
C THR A 443 57.04 22.54 11.66
N HIS A 444 56.75 23.73 11.11
CA HIS A 444 55.62 24.08 10.23
C HIS A 444 56.16 24.95 9.08
N SER A 445 55.80 24.62 7.84
CA SER A 445 55.75 25.46 6.59
C SER A 445 55.76 24.47 5.40
N SER A 446 55.03 24.54 4.28
CA SER A 446 54.27 25.57 3.55
C SER A 446 53.79 24.94 2.19
N ILE A 447 53.04 25.69 1.36
CA ILE A 447 52.85 25.59 -0.14
C ILE A 447 51.56 24.85 -0.61
N HIS A 448 50.49 25.52 -1.11
CA HIS A 448 50.18 26.18 -2.43
C HIS A 448 49.60 25.22 -3.51
N THR A 449 48.31 25.28 -3.90
CA THR A 449 47.59 26.00 -5.03
C THR A 449 47.90 25.51 -6.46
N ASP A 450 46.89 25.04 -7.24
CA ASP A 450 46.27 25.73 -8.42
C ASP A 450 45.52 24.85 -9.48
N CYS A 451 44.33 25.36 -9.88
CA CYS A 451 43.69 25.60 -11.21
C CYS A 451 43.42 24.59 -12.38
N GLY A 452 42.21 24.76 -12.97
CA GLY A 452 41.81 24.71 -14.41
C GLY A 452 41.09 23.44 -14.94
N SER A 453 40.15 23.39 -15.91
CA SER A 453 39.20 24.30 -16.62
C SER A 453 38.39 23.48 -17.66
N ASP A 454 37.09 23.81 -17.85
CA ASP A 454 36.14 23.70 -19.01
C ASP A 454 36.17 22.61 -20.11
N PHE A 455 34.97 22.13 -20.54
CA PHE A 455 34.49 22.16 -21.95
C PHE A 455 32.98 21.79 -22.13
N ILE A 456 32.30 22.46 -23.06
CA ILE A 456 30.87 22.33 -23.48
C ILE A 456 30.81 21.93 -24.97
N ILE A 457 29.85 21.09 -25.43
CA ILE A 457 29.26 21.17 -26.80
C ILE A 457 27.76 20.79 -26.82
N HIS A 458 27.00 21.57 -27.61
CA HIS A 458 25.58 21.56 -27.94
C HIS A 458 25.02 20.32 -28.68
N THR A 459 23.69 20.12 -28.57
CA THR A 459 22.87 19.25 -29.45
C THR A 459 21.81 20.07 -30.19
N SER A 460 21.52 19.68 -31.43
CA SER A 460 20.59 20.34 -32.35
C SER A 460 19.27 19.57 -32.50
N SER A 461 18.20 20.35 -32.69
CA SER A 461 16.79 19.95 -32.75
C SER A 461 16.34 19.47 -34.13
N LEU A 462 15.53 18.39 -34.17
CA LEU A 462 14.74 17.98 -35.34
C LEU A 462 13.24 18.07 -35.04
N THR A 463 12.53 18.71 -35.96
CA THR A 463 11.17 19.26 -35.80
C THR A 463 10.04 18.22 -35.81
N TRP A 464 9.13 18.37 -34.83
CA TRP A 464 7.95 17.55 -34.50
C TRP A 464 6.79 17.53 -35.52
N LYS A 465 6.84 18.37 -36.56
CA LYS A 465 5.67 18.68 -37.41
C LYS A 465 5.30 17.55 -38.41
N SER A 466 6.28 16.75 -38.85
CA SER A 466 6.05 15.69 -39.85
C SER A 466 5.45 14.40 -39.25
N ARG A 467 5.65 14.14 -37.96
CA ARG A 467 5.08 12.96 -37.27
C ARG A 467 3.59 13.11 -36.97
N LEU A 468 3.10 14.33 -36.75
CA LEU A 468 1.69 14.59 -36.43
C LEU A 468 0.75 14.31 -37.62
N GLN A 469 1.21 14.53 -38.85
CA GLN A 469 0.36 14.34 -40.04
C GLN A 469 0.09 12.87 -40.36
N ASN A 470 1.02 11.97 -40.05
CA ASN A 470 0.79 10.51 -40.19
C ASN A 470 -0.05 9.93 -39.04
N PHE A 471 -0.09 10.61 -37.88
CA PHE A 471 -0.78 10.11 -36.69
C PHE A 471 -2.32 10.27 -36.76
N PHE A 472 -2.83 11.27 -37.49
CA PHE A 472 -4.26 11.61 -37.51
C PHE A 472 -5.08 10.99 -38.66
N GLY A 473 -4.45 10.20 -39.55
CA GLY A 473 -5.17 9.39 -40.55
C GLY A 473 -6.19 10.18 -41.39
N ILE A 474 -5.77 11.31 -41.95
CA ILE A 474 -6.63 12.15 -42.79
C ILE A 474 -6.94 11.38 -44.08
N PRO A 475 -8.21 11.17 -44.45
CA PRO A 475 -8.56 10.53 -45.72
C PRO A 475 -8.05 11.40 -46.88
N LYS A 476 -7.30 10.78 -47.79
CA LYS A 476 -6.84 11.44 -49.02
C LYS A 476 -8.04 11.62 -49.97
N PRO A 477 -8.17 12.77 -50.65
CA PRO A 477 -9.18 12.93 -51.69
C PRO A 477 -8.99 11.86 -52.77
N ILE A 478 -10.09 11.31 -53.25
CA ILE A 478 -10.09 10.29 -54.31
C ILE A 478 -9.99 11.03 -55.65
N ASP A 479 -8.82 10.92 -56.29
CA ASP A 479 -8.68 11.26 -57.69
C ASP A 479 -9.11 10.05 -58.51
N GLY A 480 -10.32 10.12 -59.09
CA GLY A 480 -10.79 9.12 -60.05
C GLY A 480 -10.05 9.25 -61.37
N GLU A 481 -9.46 8.16 -61.84
CA GLU A 481 -8.97 8.03 -63.22
C GLU A 481 -10.15 7.83 -64.19
N ASN A 482 -10.09 8.59 -65.28
CA ASN A 482 -10.78 8.43 -66.57
C ASN A 482 -12.30 8.61 -66.63
N THR A 483 -12.74 9.83 -66.96
CA THR A 483 -13.26 10.21 -68.30
C THR A 483 -13.67 11.69 -68.27
N ASP A 484 -13.52 12.36 -69.41
CA ASP A 484 -13.78 13.79 -69.58
C ASP A 484 -15.30 14.09 -69.51
N SER A 485 -15.75 14.54 -68.34
CA SER A 485 -16.81 15.53 -68.17
C SER A 485 -16.71 16.10 -66.74
N GLU A 486 -16.62 17.42 -66.63
CA GLU A 486 -16.86 18.24 -65.43
C GLU A 486 -16.53 17.59 -64.04
N ARG A 487 -15.24 17.50 -63.69
CA ARG A 487 -14.82 17.03 -62.35
C ARG A 487 -15.17 18.04 -61.25
N CYS A 488 -16.30 17.85 -60.58
CA CYS A 488 -16.55 18.42 -59.25
C CYS A 488 -16.21 17.40 -58.15
N SER A 489 -15.54 17.85 -57.08
CA SER A 489 -15.00 16.99 -56.01
C SER A 489 -15.56 17.37 -54.64
N TRP A 490 -15.79 16.36 -53.78
CA TRP A 490 -16.08 16.61 -52.37
C TRP A 490 -14.83 17.17 -51.69
N SER A 491 -14.98 18.30 -51.00
CA SER A 491 -13.87 18.86 -50.25
C SER A 491 -13.42 17.88 -49.15
N ALA A 492 -12.11 17.82 -48.89
CA ALA A 492 -11.57 17.02 -47.79
C ALA A 492 -12.19 17.40 -46.42
N HIS A 493 -12.63 18.65 -46.28
CA HIS A 493 -13.37 19.15 -45.13
C HIS A 493 -14.74 18.46 -44.99
N THR A 494 -15.54 18.39 -46.07
CA THR A 494 -16.86 17.75 -46.09
C THR A 494 -16.76 16.27 -45.70
N LEU A 495 -15.76 15.56 -46.23
CA LEU A 495 -15.50 14.15 -45.90
C LEU A 495 -15.11 13.96 -44.43
N LEU A 496 -14.24 14.82 -43.90
CA LEU A 496 -13.85 14.80 -42.48
C LEU A 496 -15.04 15.07 -41.55
N CYS A 497 -15.89 16.04 -41.89
CA CYS A 497 -17.11 16.37 -41.14
C CYS A 497 -18.07 15.18 -41.09
N ALA A 498 -18.41 14.61 -42.25
CA ALA A 498 -19.31 13.47 -42.35
C ALA A 498 -18.77 12.25 -41.58
N THR A 499 -17.45 12.00 -41.67
CA THR A 499 -16.80 10.92 -40.90
C THR A 499 -16.94 11.11 -39.39
N ILE A 500 -16.73 12.33 -38.89
CA ILE A 500 -16.83 12.61 -37.45
C ILE A 500 -18.28 12.55 -36.96
N PHE A 501 -19.26 13.02 -37.73
CA PHE A 501 -20.67 12.85 -37.39
C PHE A 501 -21.10 11.38 -37.34
N LEU A 502 -20.58 10.56 -38.25
CA LEU A 502 -20.80 9.11 -38.18
C LEU A 502 -20.12 8.48 -36.94
N GLU A 503 -18.89 8.90 -36.60
CA GLU A 503 -18.22 8.48 -35.36
C GLU A 503 -19.00 8.91 -34.10
N ASP A 504 -19.59 10.10 -34.10
CA ASP A 504 -20.44 10.60 -33.02
C ASP A 504 -21.74 9.79 -32.91
N ALA A 505 -22.33 9.37 -34.03
CA ALA A 505 -23.49 8.48 -34.05
C ALA A 505 -23.19 7.09 -33.46
N VAL A 506 -22.00 6.54 -33.75
CA VAL A 506 -21.53 5.28 -33.18
C VAL A 506 -21.33 5.40 -31.67
N ASN A 507 -20.80 6.53 -31.20
CA ASN A 507 -20.46 6.78 -29.79
C ASN A 507 -21.57 7.47 -28.97
N TYR A 508 -22.75 7.73 -29.54
CA TYR A 508 -23.86 8.45 -28.91
C TYR A 508 -23.48 9.87 -28.41
N GLN A 509 -22.57 10.54 -29.12
CA GLN A 509 -22.11 11.88 -28.80
C GLN A 509 -23.04 12.95 -29.41
N SER A 510 -22.89 14.20 -28.97
CA SER A 510 -23.68 15.33 -29.49
C SER A 510 -22.86 16.06 -30.54
N ILE A 511 -23.48 16.35 -31.68
CA ILE A 511 -22.87 17.07 -32.80
C ILE A 511 -22.54 18.55 -32.54
N ALA A 512 -22.81 19.10 -31.34
CA ALA A 512 -22.73 20.53 -31.03
C ALA A 512 -21.30 21.12 -30.90
N HIS A 513 -20.36 20.68 -31.72
CA HIS A 513 -18.95 21.09 -31.74
C HIS A 513 -18.64 22.00 -32.95
N LYS A 514 -17.56 22.77 -32.87
CA LYS A 514 -17.11 23.62 -33.99
C LYS A 514 -16.63 22.77 -35.17
N VAL A 515 -17.06 23.13 -36.38
CA VAL A 515 -16.89 22.28 -37.58
C VAL A 515 -15.62 22.62 -38.37
N THR A 516 -14.83 23.62 -37.99
CA THR A 516 -13.51 23.92 -38.59
C THR A 516 -12.50 22.76 -38.49
N ASN A 517 -11.68 22.54 -39.55
CA ASN A 517 -10.71 21.43 -39.66
C ASN A 517 -9.86 21.17 -38.41
N PHE A 518 -9.27 22.23 -37.82
CA PHE A 518 -8.43 22.08 -36.63
C PHE A 518 -9.22 21.52 -35.44
N TYR A 519 -10.40 22.08 -35.16
CA TYR A 519 -11.22 21.67 -34.02
C TYR A 519 -11.85 20.29 -34.22
N LEU A 520 -12.16 19.90 -35.46
CA LEU A 520 -12.58 18.55 -35.79
C LEU A 520 -11.49 17.51 -35.51
N LEU A 521 -10.23 17.79 -35.89
CA LEU A 521 -9.10 16.92 -35.58
C LEU A 521 -8.85 16.82 -34.07
N VAL A 522 -8.91 17.95 -33.35
CA VAL A 522 -8.79 17.97 -31.89
C VAL A 522 -9.95 17.22 -31.22
N HIS A 523 -11.18 17.35 -31.73
CA HIS A 523 -12.32 16.59 -31.24
C HIS A 523 -12.12 15.10 -31.45
N ARG A 524 -11.77 14.67 -32.66
CA ARG A 524 -11.50 13.26 -33.00
C ARG A 524 -10.41 12.67 -32.11
N TRP A 525 -9.34 13.42 -31.87
CA TRP A 525 -8.27 13.05 -30.93
C TRP A 525 -8.78 12.93 -29.48
N SER A 526 -9.52 13.92 -28.99
CA SER A 526 -10.05 13.93 -27.62
C SER A 526 -11.10 12.84 -27.37
N SER A 527 -11.86 12.47 -28.41
CA SER A 527 -12.87 11.39 -28.37
C SER A 527 -12.27 10.00 -28.57
N SER A 528 -10.97 9.92 -28.90
CA SER A 528 -10.28 8.64 -29.09
C SER A 528 -10.36 7.75 -27.85
N PRO A 529 -10.41 6.42 -28.01
CA PRO A 529 -10.48 5.50 -26.88
C PRO A 529 -9.26 5.61 -25.97
N LEU A 530 -8.08 5.94 -26.52
CA LEU A 530 -6.85 6.10 -25.76
C LEU A 530 -6.95 7.28 -24.77
N ILE A 531 -7.30 8.48 -25.24
CA ILE A 531 -7.41 9.68 -24.39
C ILE A 531 -8.53 9.50 -23.37
N ARG A 532 -9.66 8.92 -23.76
CA ARG A 532 -10.75 8.62 -22.82
C ARG A 532 -10.31 7.64 -21.72
N ASN A 533 -9.52 6.62 -22.05
CA ASN A 533 -8.98 5.69 -21.06
C ASN A 533 -7.91 6.34 -20.16
N LEU A 534 -7.01 7.15 -20.73
CA LEU A 534 -6.03 7.92 -19.95
C LEU A 534 -6.72 8.86 -18.95
N HIS A 535 -7.77 9.57 -19.37
CA HIS A 535 -8.55 10.40 -18.46
C HIS A 535 -9.23 9.59 -17.35
N ARG A 536 -9.77 8.39 -17.65
CA ARG A 536 -10.31 7.48 -16.62
C ARG A 536 -9.23 7.02 -15.64
N ILE A 537 -8.04 6.68 -16.13
CA ILE A 537 -6.89 6.29 -15.29
C ILE A 537 -6.48 7.47 -14.39
N ALA A 538 -6.38 8.69 -14.93
CA ALA A 538 -6.06 9.88 -14.14
C ALA A 538 -7.10 10.16 -13.05
N LEU A 539 -8.40 9.97 -13.33
CA LEU A 539 -9.48 10.06 -12.34
C LEU A 539 -9.32 8.98 -11.24
N THR A 540 -9.05 7.74 -11.62
CA THR A 540 -8.83 6.65 -10.66
C THR A 540 -7.63 6.93 -9.78
N ILE A 541 -6.50 7.35 -10.35
CA ILE A 541 -5.30 7.74 -9.58
C ILE A 541 -5.65 8.87 -8.61
N ASN A 542 -6.31 9.93 -9.07
CA ASN A 542 -6.65 11.09 -8.24
C ASN A 542 -7.56 10.73 -7.04
N LEU A 543 -8.54 9.84 -7.25
CA LEU A 543 -9.40 9.35 -6.17
C LEU A 543 -8.63 8.43 -5.21
N CYS A 544 -7.82 7.49 -5.73
CA CYS A 544 -7.05 6.55 -4.93
C CYS A 544 -5.95 7.20 -4.08
N LEU A 545 -5.47 8.40 -4.43
CA LEU A 545 -4.47 9.12 -3.64
C LEU A 545 -4.88 9.29 -2.17
N ALA A 546 -6.18 9.36 -1.85
CA ALA A 546 -6.66 9.45 -0.47
C ALA A 546 -6.24 8.27 0.43
N LEU A 547 -5.94 7.09 -0.13
CA LEU A 547 -5.45 5.94 0.63
C LEU A 547 -3.98 6.07 1.03
N PHE A 548 -3.19 6.77 0.22
CA PHE A 548 -1.72 6.90 0.36
C PHE A 548 -1.31 8.19 1.07
N GLU A 549 -2.11 9.25 0.93
CA GLU A 549 -1.86 10.53 1.58
C GLU A 549 -1.95 10.42 3.10
N GLN A 550 -1.20 11.26 3.81
CA GLN A 550 -1.32 11.32 5.27
C GLN A 550 -2.69 11.85 5.71
N PRO A 551 -3.35 11.24 6.71
CA PRO A 551 -2.96 9.96 7.33
C PRO A 551 -3.25 8.76 6.41
N SER A 552 -2.25 7.89 6.21
CA SER A 552 -2.36 6.76 5.28
C SER A 552 -3.24 5.66 5.86
N SER A 553 -4.00 4.99 5.00
CA SER A 553 -4.85 3.85 5.37
C SER A 553 -4.09 2.51 5.38
N PHE A 554 -2.78 2.54 5.13
CA PHE A 554 -1.94 1.34 5.16
C PHE A 554 -1.47 1.06 6.59
N SER A 555 -2.30 0.32 7.31
CA SER A 555 -2.02 -0.31 8.61
C SER A 555 -2.65 -1.70 8.68
N LEU A 556 -2.16 -2.56 9.58
CA LEU A 556 -2.73 -3.90 9.79
C LEU A 556 -4.12 -3.85 10.43
N THR A 557 -4.32 -2.89 11.33
CA THR A 557 -5.57 -2.66 12.05
C THR A 557 -5.85 -1.16 12.11
N SER A 558 -7.13 -0.79 12.22
CA SER A 558 -7.57 0.57 12.56
C SER A 558 -7.84 0.74 14.06
N ASP A 559 -7.71 -0.33 14.86
CA ASP A 559 -7.93 -0.28 16.31
C ASP A 559 -6.90 0.65 16.98
N VAL A 560 -7.40 1.68 17.67
CA VAL A 560 -6.56 2.67 18.34
C VAL A 560 -5.79 2.09 19.53
N ARG A 561 -6.29 1.00 20.14
CA ARG A 561 -5.66 0.33 21.29
C ARG A 561 -4.28 -0.23 20.95
N ASP A 562 -4.13 -0.74 19.72
CA ASP A 562 -2.90 -1.36 19.22
C ASP A 562 -1.87 -0.33 18.69
N LYS A 563 -2.19 0.97 18.73
CA LYS A 563 -1.36 2.07 18.20
C LYS A 563 -0.78 1.74 16.82
N PRO A 564 -1.63 1.60 15.79
CA PRO A 564 -1.23 1.05 14.51
C PRO A 564 -0.13 1.89 13.87
N LYS A 565 1.02 1.25 13.57
CA LYS A 565 2.11 1.87 12.83
C LYS A 565 1.70 2.02 11.36
N ARG A 566 1.53 3.27 10.91
CA ARG A 566 1.10 3.60 9.55
C ARG A 566 2.29 3.80 8.62
N ILE A 567 2.21 3.27 7.41
CA ILE A 567 3.25 3.47 6.40
C ILE A 567 3.19 4.92 5.90
N VAL A 568 4.23 5.70 6.16
CA VAL A 568 4.33 7.09 5.70
C VAL A 568 4.99 7.14 4.32
N PHE A 569 4.22 7.54 3.32
CA PHE A 569 4.75 7.76 1.97
C PHE A 569 5.42 9.13 1.85
N PRO A 570 6.49 9.27 1.04
CA PRO A 570 7.15 10.55 0.81
C PRO A 570 6.17 11.61 0.30
N TYR A 571 6.02 12.71 1.02
CA TYR A 571 5.06 13.78 0.72
C TYR A 571 5.26 14.36 -0.69
N LEU A 572 6.51 14.56 -1.11
CA LEU A 572 6.87 15.09 -2.42
C LEU A 572 6.32 14.21 -3.56
N LEU A 573 6.40 12.88 -3.42
CA LEU A 573 5.90 11.95 -4.44
C LEU A 573 4.38 12.11 -4.63
N MET A 574 3.63 12.22 -3.53
CA MET A 574 2.18 12.40 -3.59
C MET A 574 1.79 13.74 -4.20
N MET A 575 2.53 14.81 -3.87
CA MET A 575 2.30 16.15 -4.45
C MET A 575 2.61 16.19 -5.95
N ILE A 576 3.65 15.48 -6.42
CA ILE A 576 3.97 15.39 -7.85
C ILE A 576 2.85 14.65 -8.60
N ILE A 577 2.41 13.49 -8.09
CA ILE A 577 1.34 12.72 -8.73
C ILE A 577 0.05 13.55 -8.79
N GLU A 578 -0.32 14.22 -7.69
CA GLU A 578 -1.49 15.10 -7.67
C GLU A 578 -1.37 16.24 -8.68
N GLY A 579 -0.24 16.96 -8.70
CA GLY A 579 0.02 18.04 -9.64
C GLY A 579 -0.09 17.62 -11.10
N LEU A 580 0.49 16.47 -11.47
CA LEU A 580 0.38 15.90 -12.82
C LEU A 580 -1.08 15.59 -13.19
N THR A 581 -1.88 15.04 -12.27
CA THR A 581 -3.31 14.77 -12.54
C THR A 581 -4.13 16.06 -12.72
N LEU A 582 -3.86 17.11 -11.93
CA LEU A 582 -4.57 18.39 -12.03
C LEU A 582 -4.22 19.13 -13.33
N ILE A 583 -2.95 19.12 -13.75
CA ILE A 583 -2.52 19.69 -15.04
C ILE A 583 -3.21 18.96 -16.20
N TRP A 584 -3.32 17.63 -16.12
CA TRP A 584 -4.06 16.84 -17.11
C TRP A 584 -5.55 17.22 -17.16
N PHE A 585 -6.20 17.41 -16.01
CA PHE A 585 -7.61 17.85 -15.96
C PHE A 585 -7.79 19.24 -16.57
N LEU A 586 -6.87 20.18 -16.31
CA LEU A 586 -6.90 21.51 -16.91
C LEU A 586 -6.76 21.42 -18.44
N ALA A 587 -5.79 20.66 -18.95
CA ALA A 587 -5.62 20.46 -20.39
C ALA A 587 -6.87 19.81 -21.03
N TYR A 588 -7.46 18.83 -20.36
CA TYR A 588 -8.63 18.11 -20.83
C TYR A 588 -9.89 19.01 -20.88
N ILE A 589 -10.14 19.87 -19.89
CA ILE A 589 -11.28 20.78 -19.93
C ILE A 589 -11.06 21.92 -20.94
N CYS A 590 -9.84 22.44 -21.05
CA CYS A 590 -9.50 23.47 -22.02
C CYS A 590 -9.72 22.98 -23.46
N THR A 591 -9.35 21.74 -23.78
CA THR A 591 -9.63 21.15 -25.11
C THR A 591 -11.13 20.99 -25.37
N LYS A 592 -11.92 20.52 -24.39
CA LYS A 592 -13.39 20.47 -24.51
C LYS A 592 -14.03 21.85 -24.74
N ILE A 593 -13.61 22.86 -23.98
CA ILE A 593 -14.12 24.24 -24.11
C ILE A 593 -13.74 24.82 -25.47
N ALA A 594 -12.51 24.56 -25.95
CA ALA A 594 -12.05 24.98 -27.27
C ALA A 594 -12.90 24.38 -28.39
N CYS A 595 -13.17 23.07 -28.35
CA CYS A 595 -14.00 22.36 -29.34
C CYS A 595 -15.47 22.78 -29.34
N LEU A 596 -16.06 23.02 -28.16
CA LEU A 596 -17.47 23.44 -28.05
C LEU A 596 -17.67 24.95 -28.31
N GLY A 597 -16.65 25.76 -28.02
CA GLY A 597 -16.70 27.23 -28.01
C GLY A 597 -17.17 27.82 -26.68
N VAL A 598 -16.58 28.95 -26.28
CA VAL A 598 -16.75 29.59 -24.96
C VAL A 598 -18.21 29.97 -24.67
N LYS A 599 -18.93 30.53 -25.65
CA LYS A 599 -20.34 30.93 -25.50
C LYS A 599 -21.25 29.75 -25.15
N HIS A 600 -21.02 28.60 -25.81
CA HIS A 600 -21.78 27.37 -25.56
C HIS A 600 -21.32 26.67 -24.28
N ALA A 601 -20.03 26.76 -23.97
CA ALA A 601 -19.49 26.21 -22.74
C ALA A 601 -20.08 26.89 -21.49
N ARG A 602 -20.27 28.22 -21.53
CA ARG A 602 -20.86 28.99 -20.43
C ARG A 602 -22.30 28.61 -20.10
N LYS A 603 -23.03 28.00 -21.04
CA LYS A 603 -24.38 27.48 -20.80
C LYS A 603 -24.40 26.12 -20.09
N ARG A 604 -23.26 25.43 -20.00
CA ARG A 604 -23.17 24.09 -19.38
C ARG A 604 -22.54 24.19 -17.98
N PHE A 605 -23.40 24.27 -16.96
CA PHE A 605 -23.01 24.37 -15.53
C PHE A 605 -21.85 23.45 -15.13
N TRP A 606 -21.94 22.15 -15.44
CA TRP A 606 -20.93 21.15 -15.05
C TRP A 606 -19.52 21.42 -15.60
N MET A 607 -19.40 22.03 -16.78
CA MET A 607 -18.08 22.35 -17.35
C MET A 607 -17.46 23.56 -16.67
N ILE A 608 -18.28 24.55 -16.30
CA ILE A 608 -17.83 25.71 -15.51
C ILE A 608 -17.42 25.24 -14.11
N ALA A 609 -18.24 24.44 -13.45
CA ALA A 609 -17.93 23.90 -12.13
C ALA A 609 -16.61 23.13 -12.14
N PHE A 610 -16.39 22.26 -13.14
CA PHE A 610 -15.13 21.53 -13.31
C PHE A 610 -13.94 22.47 -13.51
N PHE A 611 -14.07 23.49 -14.35
CA PHE A 611 -13.01 24.47 -14.57
C PHE A 611 -12.66 25.25 -13.29
N ILE A 612 -13.66 25.76 -12.57
CA ILE A 612 -13.48 26.50 -11.31
C ILE A 612 -12.81 25.62 -10.25
N VAL A 613 -13.30 24.40 -10.05
CA VAL A 613 -12.73 23.45 -9.07
C VAL A 613 -11.29 23.08 -9.46
N THR A 614 -10.99 22.90 -10.75
CA THR A 614 -9.63 22.59 -11.19
C THR A 614 -8.67 23.75 -10.93
N ILE A 615 -9.08 24.99 -11.21
CA ILE A 615 -8.29 26.19 -10.91
C ILE A 615 -8.08 26.34 -9.40
N TYR A 616 -9.15 26.21 -8.61
CA TYR A 616 -9.07 26.26 -7.15
C TYR A 616 -8.09 25.21 -6.60
N SER A 617 -8.20 23.95 -7.04
CA SER A 617 -7.32 22.87 -6.61
C SER A 617 -5.86 23.10 -7.02
N LEU A 618 -5.60 23.69 -8.19
CA LEU A 618 -4.25 24.07 -8.63
C LEU A 618 -3.68 25.22 -7.80
N CYS A 619 -4.49 26.23 -7.47
CA CYS A 619 -4.08 27.34 -6.61
C CYS A 619 -3.73 26.85 -5.20
N GLU A 620 -4.59 26.02 -4.60
CA GLU A 620 -4.33 25.42 -3.28
C GLU A 620 -3.09 24.52 -3.33
N TRP A 621 -2.95 23.68 -4.35
CA TRP A 621 -1.77 22.84 -4.55
C TRP A 621 -0.48 23.66 -4.67
N PHE A 622 -0.49 24.74 -5.47
CA PHE A 622 0.66 25.62 -5.65
C PHE A 622 0.99 26.40 -4.37
N ALA A 623 -0.02 26.89 -3.65
CA ALA A 623 0.18 27.56 -2.37
C ALA A 623 0.81 26.62 -1.34
N MET A 624 0.38 25.35 -1.30
CA MET A 624 0.92 24.36 -0.36
C MET A 624 2.37 23.96 -0.70
N THR A 625 2.76 23.90 -1.97
CA THR A 625 4.14 23.57 -2.37
C THR A 625 5.11 24.73 -2.20
N THR A 626 4.66 25.98 -2.35
CA THR A 626 5.53 27.17 -2.34
C THR A 626 5.61 27.88 -0.99
N LEU A 627 4.51 27.94 -0.24
CA LEU A 627 4.36 28.87 0.89
C LEU A 627 4.62 28.24 2.26
N ILE A 628 4.56 26.91 2.37
CA ILE A 628 4.44 26.20 3.66
C ILE A 628 5.62 25.23 3.93
N GLY A 629 6.49 24.98 2.94
CA GLY A 629 7.58 24.03 3.07
C GLY A 629 7.11 22.57 3.14
N LEU A 630 8.02 21.62 2.95
CA LEU A 630 7.75 20.16 2.93
C LEU A 630 7.30 19.57 4.29
N THR A 631 7.10 20.39 5.32
CA THR A 631 7.06 19.98 6.73
C THR A 631 5.73 20.21 7.43
N TYR A 632 4.79 20.99 6.88
CA TYR A 632 3.53 21.31 7.58
C TYR A 632 2.30 20.67 6.92
N GLN A 633 1.49 19.98 7.74
CA GLN A 633 0.22 19.36 7.34
C GLN A 633 -0.94 20.35 7.58
N GLY A 634 -1.21 21.24 6.62
CA GLY A 634 -2.43 22.05 6.65
C GLY A 634 -3.69 21.26 6.27
N THR A 635 -4.86 21.79 6.61
CA THR A 635 -6.17 21.27 6.17
C THR A 635 -6.30 21.38 4.65
N ARG A 636 -6.67 20.30 3.97
CA ARG A 636 -6.66 20.20 2.50
C ARG A 636 -8.07 20.11 1.92
N ILE A 637 -8.70 21.26 1.72
CA ILE A 637 -10.10 21.37 1.27
C ILE A 637 -10.28 20.78 -0.15
N ARG A 638 -9.29 20.90 -1.04
CA ARG A 638 -9.34 20.36 -2.41
C ARG A 638 -9.73 18.87 -2.52
N ARG A 639 -9.43 18.07 -1.49
CA ARG A 639 -9.72 16.64 -1.44
C ARG A 639 -11.22 16.36 -1.54
N ILE A 640 -12.05 17.16 -0.86
CA ILE A 640 -13.51 17.00 -0.81
C ILE A 640 -14.12 17.11 -2.22
N PHE A 641 -13.51 17.93 -3.10
CA PHE A 641 -14.02 18.18 -4.44
C PHE A 641 -13.60 17.16 -5.50
N ARG A 642 -12.69 16.21 -5.21
CA ARG A 642 -12.21 15.22 -6.19
C ARG A 642 -13.32 14.40 -6.88
N PRO A 643 -14.39 13.95 -6.18
CA PRO A 643 -15.49 13.23 -6.82
C PRO A 643 -16.23 14.04 -7.90
N LEU A 644 -16.18 15.39 -7.86
CA LEU A 644 -16.77 16.23 -8.90
C LEU A 644 -16.10 16.00 -10.26
N PHE A 645 -14.81 15.67 -10.29
CA PHE A 645 -14.11 15.33 -11.53
C PHE A 645 -14.69 14.06 -12.16
N MET A 646 -15.02 13.06 -11.33
CA MET A 646 -15.67 11.82 -11.78
C MET A 646 -17.09 12.10 -12.29
N ILE A 647 -17.87 12.91 -11.58
CA ILE A 647 -19.23 13.31 -11.98
C ILE A 647 -19.20 14.06 -13.33
N GLU A 648 -18.21 14.94 -13.57
CA GLU A 648 -18.07 15.61 -14.86
C GLU A 648 -17.86 14.60 -16.00
N SER A 649 -17.00 13.63 -15.78
CA SER A 649 -16.63 12.66 -16.83
C SER A 649 -17.79 11.75 -17.26
N SER A 650 -18.77 11.53 -16.37
CA SER A 650 -19.87 10.60 -16.59
C SER A 650 -21.22 11.29 -16.85
N GLN A 651 -21.73 11.17 -18.07
CA GLN A 651 -23.04 11.69 -18.44
C GLN A 651 -24.19 10.98 -17.70
N LEU A 652 -24.02 9.69 -17.37
CA LEU A 652 -25.02 8.92 -16.65
C LEU A 652 -25.14 9.39 -15.19
N MET A 653 -24.02 9.74 -14.55
CA MET A 653 -24.02 10.28 -13.17
C MET A 653 -24.66 11.67 -13.11
N LYS A 654 -24.35 12.55 -14.07
CA LYS A 654 -25.02 13.87 -14.19
C LYS A 654 -26.53 13.73 -14.34
N LYS A 655 -26.97 12.80 -15.18
CA LYS A 655 -28.40 12.52 -15.38
C LYS A 655 -29.03 11.95 -14.10
N ALA A 656 -28.35 11.06 -13.38
CA ALA A 656 -28.82 10.52 -12.10
C ALA A 656 -28.99 11.62 -11.05
N LEU A 657 -28.00 12.50 -10.89
CA LEU A 657 -28.10 13.67 -10.01
C LEU A 657 -29.21 14.63 -10.43
N LYS A 658 -29.38 14.87 -11.73
CA LYS A 658 -30.48 15.71 -12.23
C LYS A 658 -31.85 15.09 -11.98
N ALA A 659 -31.95 13.76 -11.98
CA ALA A 659 -33.17 13.05 -11.61
C ALA A 659 -33.50 13.24 -10.12
N VAL A 660 -32.51 13.09 -9.23
CA VAL A 660 -32.68 13.44 -7.79
C VAL A 660 -33.13 14.90 -7.65
N GLN A 661 -32.44 15.82 -8.34
CA GLN A 661 -32.68 17.25 -8.24
C GLN A 661 -34.10 17.64 -8.67
N LYS A 662 -34.66 16.96 -9.69
CA LYS A 662 -35.99 17.28 -10.23
C LYS A 662 -37.07 17.16 -9.16
N ASP A 663 -37.00 16.13 -8.32
CA ASP A 663 -38.02 15.84 -7.30
C ASP A 663 -37.54 16.17 -5.87
N LEU A 664 -36.40 16.86 -5.75
CA LEU A 664 -35.78 17.23 -4.47
C LEU A 664 -36.72 18.02 -3.56
N LEU A 665 -37.51 18.95 -4.12
CA LEU A 665 -38.45 19.77 -3.33
C LEU A 665 -39.54 18.90 -2.69
N THR A 666 -40.05 17.90 -3.41
CA THR A 666 -41.03 16.95 -2.90
C THR A 666 -40.43 16.07 -1.82
N ILE A 667 -39.18 15.63 -2.00
CA ILE A 667 -38.44 14.85 -0.99
C ILE A 667 -38.24 15.68 0.29
N ILE A 668 -37.82 16.94 0.15
CA ILE A 668 -37.66 17.88 1.29
C ILE A 668 -38.99 18.08 2.02
N ALA A 669 -40.11 18.21 1.30
CA ALA A 669 -41.42 18.33 1.91
C ALA A 669 -41.80 17.08 2.73
N CYS A 670 -41.47 15.87 2.25
CA CYS A 670 -41.71 14.63 2.99
C CYS A 670 -40.81 14.51 4.23
N VAL A 671 -39.54 14.91 4.13
CA VAL A 671 -38.62 14.97 5.28
C VAL A 671 -39.10 16.01 6.30
N ALA A 672 -39.59 17.16 5.86
CA ALA A 672 -40.16 18.18 6.74
C ALA A 672 -41.39 17.65 7.50
N MET A 673 -42.25 16.86 6.83
CA MET A 673 -43.36 16.16 7.47
C MET A 673 -42.87 15.15 8.53
N ALA A 674 -41.80 14.39 8.25
CA ALA A 674 -41.20 13.49 9.23
C ALA A 674 -40.62 14.22 10.45
N LEU A 675 -39.92 15.34 10.23
CA LEU A 675 -39.39 16.18 11.30
C LEU A 675 -40.50 16.83 12.13
N ALA A 676 -41.60 17.27 11.49
CA ALA A 676 -42.77 17.80 12.19
C ALA A 676 -43.44 16.74 13.08
N HIS A 677 -43.57 15.50 12.58
CA HIS A 677 -44.04 14.34 13.36
C HIS A 677 -43.14 14.10 14.59
N ILE A 678 -41.82 14.05 14.40
CA ILE A 678 -40.86 13.87 15.50
C ILE A 678 -40.97 15.02 16.52
N LEU A 679 -41.04 16.27 16.07
CA LEU A 679 -41.15 17.43 16.95
C LEU A 679 -42.46 17.43 17.76
N PHE A 680 -43.58 17.12 17.12
CA PHE A 680 -44.88 17.03 17.78
C PHE A 680 -44.87 15.97 18.89
N PHE A 681 -44.40 14.76 18.58
CA PHE A 681 -44.31 13.69 19.57
C PHE A 681 -43.24 13.95 20.65
N ALA A 682 -42.16 14.69 20.35
CA ALA A 682 -41.16 15.08 21.35
C ALA A 682 -41.75 16.03 22.38
N ILE A 683 -42.50 17.04 21.95
CA ILE A 683 -43.19 17.97 22.84
C ILE A 683 -44.24 17.22 23.67
N MET A 684 -45.03 16.34 23.04
CA MET A 684 -46.01 15.50 23.74
C MET A 684 -45.37 14.55 24.76
N ALA A 685 -44.20 13.96 24.43
CA ALA A 685 -43.46 13.09 25.35
C ALA A 685 -43.00 13.82 26.61
N MET A 686 -42.50 15.06 26.48
CA MET A 686 -42.09 15.86 27.64
C MET A 686 -43.28 16.21 28.56
N PHE A 687 -44.48 16.37 28.00
CA PHE A 687 -45.69 16.57 28.79
C PHE A 687 -46.18 15.28 29.46
N LEU A 688 -46.15 14.16 28.73
CA LEU A 688 -46.63 12.86 29.21
C LEU A 688 -45.68 12.22 30.23
N PHE A 689 -44.37 12.44 30.06
CA PHE A 689 -43.30 11.90 30.89
C PHE A 689 -42.48 13.06 31.49
N PRO A 690 -43.02 13.78 32.49
CA PRO A 690 -42.32 14.89 33.11
C PRO A 690 -41.08 14.41 33.86
N ARG A 691 -40.06 15.27 33.93
CA ARG A 691 -38.83 15.01 34.68
C ARG A 691 -39.14 14.87 36.17
N SER A 692 -38.76 13.74 36.77
CA SER A 692 -38.84 13.53 38.21
C SER A 692 -37.49 13.85 38.87
N GLU A 693 -37.49 14.73 39.87
CA GLU A 693 -36.28 15.04 40.66
C GLU A 693 -35.90 13.92 41.63
N THR A 694 -36.87 13.10 42.07
CA THR A 694 -36.66 12.04 43.08
C THR A 694 -36.25 10.71 42.46
N ARG A 695 -36.74 10.37 41.26
CA ARG A 695 -36.42 9.12 40.56
C ARG A 695 -35.61 9.40 39.30
N LYS A 696 -34.29 9.24 39.38
CA LYS A 696 -33.37 9.41 38.23
C LYS A 696 -33.64 8.40 37.11
N ASP A 697 -34.18 7.23 37.42
CA ASP A 697 -34.51 6.19 36.45
C ASP A 697 -35.88 6.41 35.75
N SER A 698 -36.59 7.49 36.09
CA SER A 698 -37.85 7.81 35.43
C SER A 698 -37.61 8.20 33.96
N GLN A 699 -38.56 7.85 33.09
CA GLN A 699 -38.39 8.05 31.66
C GLN A 699 -38.15 9.51 31.24
N GLY A 700 -38.83 10.44 31.91
CA GLY A 700 -38.66 11.89 31.72
C GLY A 700 -37.28 12.38 32.10
N SER A 701 -36.58 11.71 33.02
CA SER A 701 -35.23 12.07 33.44
C SER A 701 -34.15 11.43 32.55
N THR A 702 -34.40 10.23 32.01
CA THR A 702 -33.40 9.48 31.21
C THR A 702 -33.42 9.85 29.73
N TYR A 703 -34.59 9.90 29.08
CA TYR A 703 -34.72 10.06 27.63
C TYR A 703 -35.35 11.39 27.21
N PHE A 704 -36.31 11.92 27.97
CA PHE A 704 -37.11 13.10 27.61
C PHE A 704 -36.83 14.33 28.48
N SER A 705 -35.56 14.51 28.89
CA SER A 705 -35.17 15.54 29.86
C SER A 705 -35.10 16.96 29.30
N SER A 706 -34.84 17.08 28.00
CA SER A 706 -34.81 18.35 27.27
C SER A 706 -35.44 18.19 25.89
N LEU A 707 -35.87 19.30 25.26
CA LEU A 707 -36.43 19.25 23.90
C LEU A 707 -35.44 18.64 22.91
N HIS A 708 -34.16 19.02 23.03
CA HIS A 708 -33.08 18.50 22.21
C HIS A 708 -32.96 16.97 22.34
N ASP A 709 -32.83 16.48 23.59
CA ASP A 709 -32.63 15.05 23.84
C ASP A 709 -33.90 14.25 23.47
N SER A 710 -35.09 14.82 23.69
CA SER A 710 -36.37 14.22 23.28
C SER A 710 -36.47 14.06 21.76
N VAL A 711 -36.12 15.09 21.00
CA VAL A 711 -36.10 15.05 19.53
C VAL A 711 -35.06 14.03 19.04
N PHE A 712 -33.88 13.99 19.64
CA PHE A 712 -32.84 13.02 19.28
C PHE A 712 -33.28 11.57 19.56
N GLN A 713 -33.83 11.28 20.74
CA GLN A 713 -34.28 9.94 21.09
C GLN A 713 -35.43 9.45 20.20
N LEU A 714 -36.37 10.33 19.84
CA LEU A 714 -37.44 9.99 18.90
C LEU A 714 -36.95 9.90 17.46
N LEU A 715 -35.90 10.64 17.06
CA LEU A 715 -35.25 10.46 15.76
C LEU A 715 -34.59 9.07 15.68
N VAL A 716 -33.92 8.62 16.75
CA VAL A 716 -33.35 7.27 16.83
C VAL A 716 -34.45 6.20 16.85
N LEU A 717 -35.60 6.49 17.46
CA LEU A 717 -36.77 5.59 17.44
C LEU A 717 -37.46 5.55 16.08
N TYR A 718 -37.49 6.67 15.35
CA TYR A 718 -38.00 6.73 13.98
C TYR A 718 -37.22 5.77 13.08
N SER A 719 -35.95 5.54 13.39
CA SER A 719 -35.10 4.54 12.75
C SER A 719 -35.09 3.16 13.43
N THR A 720 -35.87 2.96 14.48
CA THR A 720 -35.97 1.73 15.31
C THR A 720 -34.70 1.26 16.00
N ALA A 721 -33.67 2.11 16.10
CA ALA A 721 -32.37 1.66 16.59
C ALA A 721 -32.31 1.50 18.12
N ASN A 722 -33.19 2.19 18.87
CA ASN A 722 -33.31 2.15 20.33
C ASN A 722 -34.63 1.50 20.80
N ASN A 723 -35.28 0.69 19.96
CA ASN A 723 -36.43 -0.13 20.33
C ASN A 723 -35.92 -1.52 20.78
N PRO A 724 -36.19 -2.01 22.02
CA PRO A 724 -37.19 -1.55 23.00
C PRO A 724 -36.68 -0.59 24.11
N ASP A 725 -35.41 -0.21 24.11
CA ASP A 725 -34.77 0.51 25.22
C ASP A 725 -35.51 1.79 25.63
N VAL A 726 -35.88 2.63 24.66
CA VAL A 726 -36.51 3.95 24.92
C VAL A 726 -37.89 3.86 25.59
N MET A 727 -38.64 2.76 25.36
CA MET A 727 -39.99 2.58 25.90
C MET A 727 -40.03 1.79 27.21
N THR A 728 -38.96 1.07 27.53
CA THR A 728 -38.95 0.10 28.64
C THR A 728 -39.22 0.75 30.01
N PRO A 729 -38.65 1.92 30.37
CA PRO A 729 -39.00 2.60 31.61
C PRO A 729 -40.48 3.02 31.67
N ALA A 730 -41.03 3.57 30.57
CA ALA A 730 -42.45 3.93 30.48
C ALA A 730 -43.37 2.74 30.75
N TYR A 731 -43.04 1.63 30.09
CA TYR A 731 -43.85 0.44 30.06
C TYR A 731 -43.85 -0.28 31.41
N SER A 732 -42.70 -0.22 32.11
CA SER A 732 -42.55 -0.73 33.47
C SER A 732 -43.37 0.09 34.47
N ASP A 733 -43.51 1.40 34.25
CA ASP A 733 -44.34 2.27 35.10
C ASP A 733 -45.85 2.08 34.81
N ASN A 734 -46.26 2.08 33.54
CA ASN A 734 -47.64 1.78 33.13
C ASN A 734 -47.69 1.14 31.74
N ARG A 735 -48.37 0.00 31.64
CA ARG A 735 -48.54 -0.74 30.37
C ARG A 735 -49.19 0.11 29.27
N LEU A 736 -50.07 1.06 29.61
CA LEU A 736 -50.73 1.92 28.62
C LEU A 736 -49.77 2.89 27.92
N ASN A 737 -48.61 3.19 28.53
CA ASN A 737 -47.61 4.09 27.93
C ASN A 737 -47.02 3.52 26.63
N VAL A 738 -47.13 2.21 26.38
CA VAL A 738 -46.71 1.60 25.10
C VAL A 738 -47.49 2.16 23.91
N LEU A 739 -48.75 2.58 24.10
CA LEU A 739 -49.59 3.10 23.03
C LEU A 739 -48.99 4.35 22.39
N PHE A 740 -48.33 5.21 23.18
CA PHE A 740 -47.61 6.38 22.68
C PHE A 740 -46.55 5.96 21.65
N PHE A 741 -45.70 5.00 22.00
CA PHE A 741 -44.61 4.51 21.14
C PHE A 741 -45.13 3.75 19.93
N LEU A 742 -46.19 2.94 20.10
CA LEU A 742 -46.83 2.21 19.01
C LEU A 742 -47.40 3.16 17.96
N ILE A 743 -48.16 4.17 18.39
CA ILE A 743 -48.74 5.18 17.49
C ILE A 743 -47.63 5.94 16.76
N PHE A 744 -46.57 6.33 17.47
CA PHE A 744 -45.41 6.99 16.86
C PHE A 744 -44.77 6.15 15.76
N VAL A 745 -44.54 4.85 16.01
CA VAL A 745 -43.93 3.91 15.05
C VAL A 745 -44.86 3.63 13.86
N ILE A 746 -46.16 3.46 14.09
CA ILE A 746 -47.15 3.23 13.03
C ILE A 746 -47.16 4.40 12.04
N ILE A 747 -47.29 5.62 12.55
CA ILE A 747 -47.33 6.83 11.71
C ILE A 747 -45.96 7.10 11.08
N GLY A 748 -44.88 7.04 11.87
CA GLY A 748 -43.55 7.38 11.40
C GLY A 748 -43.02 6.39 10.34
N ILE A 749 -43.05 5.10 10.65
CA ILE A 749 -42.39 4.08 9.82
C ILE A 749 -43.34 3.57 8.74
N TYR A 750 -44.53 3.12 9.11
CA TYR A 750 -45.39 2.48 8.13
C TYR A 750 -46.06 3.47 7.18
N TRP A 751 -46.33 4.70 7.63
CA TRP A 751 -46.91 5.73 6.76
C TRP A 751 -45.83 6.64 6.18
N ILE A 752 -45.15 7.44 7.00
CA ILE A 752 -44.25 8.50 6.50
C ILE A 752 -43.04 7.91 5.76
N GLN A 753 -42.33 6.92 6.32
CA GLN A 753 -41.17 6.32 5.65
C GLN A 753 -41.54 5.65 4.31
N ASN A 754 -42.65 4.92 4.25
CA ASN A 754 -43.12 4.30 3.01
C ASN A 754 -43.57 5.35 1.96
N ILE A 755 -44.15 6.48 2.39
CA ILE A 755 -44.45 7.60 1.49
C ILE A 755 -43.16 8.19 0.92
N ILE A 756 -42.12 8.38 1.74
CA ILE A 756 -40.80 8.84 1.28
C ILE A 756 -40.26 7.87 0.22
N THR A 757 -40.27 6.56 0.50
CA THR A 757 -39.85 5.53 -0.47
C THR A 757 -40.64 5.61 -1.78
N ALA A 758 -41.95 5.79 -1.72
CA ALA A 758 -42.81 5.91 -2.91
C ALA A 758 -42.52 7.18 -3.72
N VAL A 759 -42.26 8.32 -3.07
CA VAL A 759 -41.90 9.58 -3.74
C VAL A 759 -40.54 9.45 -4.42
N VAL A 760 -39.55 8.86 -3.74
CA VAL A 760 -38.23 8.60 -4.32
C VAL A 760 -38.35 7.61 -5.50
N TYR A 761 -39.16 6.54 -5.35
CA TYR A 761 -39.42 5.59 -6.43
C TYR A 761 -39.99 6.28 -7.67
N ARG A 762 -41.00 7.14 -7.49
CA ARG A 762 -41.61 7.92 -8.58
C ARG A 762 -40.60 8.81 -9.29
N ALA A 763 -39.66 9.41 -8.57
CA ALA A 763 -38.63 10.28 -9.15
C ALA A 763 -37.71 9.52 -10.13
N PHE A 764 -37.46 8.24 -9.84
CA PHE A 764 -36.55 7.40 -10.63
C PHE A 764 -37.25 6.54 -11.69
N ARG A 765 -38.55 6.30 -11.54
CA ARG A 765 -39.33 5.52 -12.50
C ARG A 765 -39.24 6.10 -13.92
N GLY A 766 -38.85 5.28 -14.89
CA GLY A 766 -38.75 5.68 -16.30
C GLY A 766 -37.50 6.48 -16.66
N TYR A 767 -36.58 6.70 -15.71
CA TYR A 767 -35.27 7.31 -15.97
C TYR A 767 -34.46 6.55 -17.03
N PHE A 768 -34.39 5.22 -16.90
CA PHE A 768 -33.65 4.38 -17.86
C PHE A 768 -34.23 4.50 -19.27
N LEU A 769 -35.56 4.45 -19.40
CA LEU A 769 -36.24 4.57 -20.69
C LEU A 769 -35.96 5.93 -21.35
N ASN A 770 -36.12 7.02 -20.60
CA ASN A 770 -35.79 8.36 -21.09
C ASN A 770 -34.30 8.51 -21.43
N SER A 771 -33.41 7.84 -20.71
CA SER A 771 -31.99 7.85 -21.02
C SER A 771 -31.68 7.15 -22.34
N ILE A 772 -32.31 5.99 -22.59
CA ILE A 772 -32.19 5.20 -23.84
C ILE A 772 -32.74 5.98 -25.03
N ILE A 773 -33.93 6.56 -24.91
CA ILE A 773 -34.56 7.39 -25.96
C ILE A 773 -33.63 8.55 -26.33
N ASN A 774 -33.06 9.25 -25.35
CA ASN A 774 -32.14 10.36 -25.59
C ASN A 774 -30.80 9.91 -26.22
N SER A 775 -30.29 8.71 -25.92
CA SER A 775 -29.13 8.18 -26.66
C SER A 775 -29.49 7.89 -28.11
N GLN A 776 -30.63 7.25 -28.37
CA GLN A 776 -31.06 6.92 -29.73
C GLN A 776 -31.33 8.18 -30.56
N LEU A 777 -31.95 9.20 -29.96
CA LEU A 777 -32.12 10.51 -30.58
C LEU A 777 -30.80 11.11 -31.05
N ARG A 778 -29.76 11.14 -30.19
CA ARG A 778 -28.44 11.68 -30.57
C ARG A 778 -27.82 10.94 -31.74
N ARG A 779 -27.95 9.61 -31.77
CA ARG A 779 -27.49 8.78 -32.89
C ARG A 779 -28.23 9.13 -34.17
N ARG A 780 -29.57 9.17 -34.16
CA ARG A 780 -30.38 9.47 -35.35
C ARG A 780 -30.11 10.89 -35.89
N VAL A 781 -30.00 11.90 -35.01
CA VAL A 781 -29.60 13.26 -35.40
C VAL A 781 -28.23 13.29 -36.06
N ALA A 782 -27.25 12.56 -35.53
CA ALA A 782 -25.90 12.50 -36.10
C ALA A 782 -25.84 11.77 -37.45
N ILE A 783 -26.61 10.68 -37.61
CA ILE A 783 -26.79 9.98 -38.91
C ILE A 783 -27.40 10.94 -39.94
N GLN A 784 -28.45 11.66 -39.57
CA GLN A 784 -29.08 12.64 -40.46
C GLN A 784 -28.13 13.80 -40.80
N ALA A 785 -27.40 14.34 -39.83
CA ALA A 785 -26.40 15.38 -40.06
C ALA A 785 -25.27 14.90 -41.00
N SER A 786 -24.83 13.65 -40.86
CA SER A 786 -23.84 13.04 -41.76
C SER A 786 -24.36 13.00 -43.20
N PHE A 787 -25.63 12.62 -43.41
CA PHE A 787 -26.24 12.56 -44.74
C PHE A 787 -26.39 13.97 -45.36
N GLU A 788 -26.92 14.93 -44.61
CA GLU A 788 -27.13 16.30 -45.09
C GLU A 788 -25.81 17.02 -45.46
N ILE A 789 -24.69 16.70 -44.80
CA ILE A 789 -23.38 17.22 -45.20
C ILE A 789 -22.90 16.58 -46.51
N MET A 790 -23.14 15.28 -46.72
CA MET A 790 -22.70 14.58 -47.93
C MET A 790 -23.43 15.08 -49.20
N LYS A 791 -24.64 15.62 -49.05
CA LYS A 791 -25.41 16.26 -50.13
C LYS A 791 -24.73 17.49 -50.71
N LYS A 792 -23.91 18.19 -49.91
CA LYS A 792 -23.24 19.44 -50.30
C LYS A 792 -21.96 19.14 -51.10
N ARG A 793 -21.95 19.52 -52.37
CA ARG A 793 -20.81 19.37 -53.29
C ARG A 793 -20.26 20.74 -53.66
N THR A 794 -18.93 20.91 -53.64
CA THR A 794 -18.27 22.15 -54.06
C THR A 794 -17.93 22.07 -55.55
N LEU A 795 -18.42 23.05 -56.31
CA LEU A 795 -18.07 23.27 -57.72
C LEU A 795 -16.72 24.03 -57.81
N ARG A 796 -16.08 24.01 -58.98
CA ARG A 796 -14.77 24.67 -59.21
C ARG A 796 -14.79 26.17 -58.89
N ASP A 797 -15.95 26.79 -59.02
CA ASP A 797 -16.18 28.22 -58.87
C ASP A 797 -16.34 28.64 -57.39
N GLY A 798 -16.29 27.66 -56.46
CA GLY A 798 -16.55 27.85 -55.04
C GLY A 798 -18.03 27.83 -54.66
N SER A 799 -18.94 27.71 -55.64
CA SER A 799 -20.38 27.51 -55.43
C SER A 799 -20.68 26.10 -54.91
N VAL A 800 -21.75 25.96 -54.11
CA VAL A 800 -22.16 24.70 -53.48
C VAL A 800 -23.42 24.17 -54.16
N GLU A 801 -23.33 22.99 -54.77
CA GLU A 801 -24.46 22.23 -55.32
C GLU A 801 -25.02 21.30 -54.24
N ILE A 802 -26.34 21.30 -54.03
CA ILE A 802 -27.03 20.43 -53.05
C ILE A 802 -27.84 19.39 -53.83
N ARG A 803 -27.57 18.11 -53.62
CA ARG A 803 -28.32 16.99 -54.23
C ARG A 803 -29.09 16.22 -53.18
N ASP A 804 -30.24 15.65 -53.54
CA ASP A 804 -31.01 14.80 -52.63
C ASP A 804 -30.41 13.41 -52.43
N THR A 805 -29.52 12.97 -53.33
CA THR A 805 -28.89 11.64 -53.34
C THR A 805 -27.36 11.70 -53.29
N VAL A 806 -26.73 10.65 -52.72
CA VAL A 806 -25.27 10.56 -52.51
C VAL A 806 -24.69 9.31 -53.18
N PRO A 807 -23.54 9.37 -53.87
CA PRO A 807 -22.88 8.18 -54.39
C PRO A 807 -22.42 7.18 -53.32
N ILE A 808 -22.66 5.88 -53.55
CA ILE A 808 -22.33 4.82 -52.58
C ILE A 808 -20.81 4.74 -52.31
N ALA A 809 -19.96 5.05 -53.30
CA ALA A 809 -18.50 5.04 -53.17
C ALA A 809 -17.99 5.98 -52.05
N ILE A 810 -18.68 7.11 -51.83
CA ILE A 810 -18.31 8.08 -50.79
C ILE A 810 -18.71 7.57 -49.42
N VAL A 811 -19.91 6.99 -49.32
CA VAL A 811 -20.40 6.35 -48.10
C VAL A 811 -19.44 5.24 -47.68
N GLN A 812 -18.97 4.43 -48.63
CA GLN A 812 -17.97 3.39 -48.38
C GLN A 812 -16.64 3.98 -47.88
N THR A 813 -16.19 5.10 -48.46
CA THR A 813 -14.97 5.79 -48.05
C THR A 813 -15.06 6.31 -46.61
N ILE A 814 -16.22 6.88 -46.24
CA ILE A 814 -16.49 7.38 -44.90
C ILE A 814 -16.58 6.23 -43.89
N VAL A 815 -17.28 5.14 -44.23
CA VAL A 815 -17.38 3.95 -43.37
C VAL A 815 -16.00 3.33 -43.12
N ASN A 816 -15.15 3.27 -44.15
CA ASN A 816 -13.78 2.78 -44.02
C ASN A 816 -12.89 3.71 -43.19
N ALA A 817 -13.13 5.02 -43.25
CA ALA A 817 -12.38 6.03 -42.50
C ALA A 817 -12.86 6.19 -41.04
N ALA A 818 -14.12 5.88 -40.75
CA ALA A 818 -14.74 6.05 -39.44
C ALA A 818 -14.28 4.98 -38.43
N THR A 819 -14.02 5.42 -37.20
CA THR A 819 -13.62 4.55 -36.10
C THR A 819 -14.82 3.80 -35.49
N MET A 820 -15.14 2.64 -36.07
CA MET A 820 -16.17 1.73 -35.55
C MET A 820 -15.65 0.30 -35.35
N SER A 821 -16.46 -0.56 -34.71
CA SER A 821 -16.05 -1.95 -34.55
C SER A 821 -15.99 -2.64 -35.92
N LYS A 822 -14.97 -3.50 -36.13
CA LYS A 822 -14.76 -4.19 -37.40
C LYS A 822 -16.01 -4.92 -37.90
N TRP A 823 -16.77 -5.53 -36.99
CA TRP A 823 -18.00 -6.23 -37.36
C TRP A 823 -19.05 -5.31 -37.98
N HIS A 824 -19.27 -4.12 -37.42
CA HIS A 824 -20.22 -3.17 -38.00
C HIS A 824 -19.69 -2.62 -39.34
N ALA A 825 -18.41 -2.28 -39.42
CA ALA A 825 -17.80 -1.81 -40.67
C ALA A 825 -17.90 -2.86 -41.79
N ASP A 826 -17.61 -4.13 -41.48
CA ASP A 826 -17.68 -5.24 -42.44
C ASP A 826 -19.13 -5.50 -42.89
N ARG A 827 -20.11 -5.46 -41.97
CA ARG A 827 -21.54 -5.69 -42.30
C ARG A 827 -22.16 -4.55 -43.08
N ILE A 828 -21.90 -3.31 -42.67
CA ILE A 828 -22.33 -2.12 -43.40
C ILE A 828 -21.67 -2.10 -44.77
N GLY A 829 -20.37 -2.41 -44.85
CA GLY A 829 -19.64 -2.50 -46.11
C GLY A 829 -20.16 -3.61 -47.04
N GLN A 830 -20.55 -4.78 -46.50
CA GLN A 830 -21.20 -5.83 -47.28
C GLN A 830 -22.54 -5.37 -47.85
N ARG A 831 -23.38 -4.75 -47.02
CA ARG A 831 -24.70 -4.28 -47.47
C ARG A 831 -24.60 -3.14 -48.48
N LEU A 832 -23.62 -2.24 -48.29
CA LEU A 832 -23.31 -1.20 -49.27
C LEU A 832 -22.82 -1.81 -50.59
N PHE A 833 -21.93 -2.81 -50.55
CA PHE A 833 -21.44 -3.49 -51.75
C PHE A 833 -22.54 -4.23 -52.53
N GLU A 834 -23.49 -4.87 -51.84
CA GLU A 834 -24.68 -5.46 -52.47
C GLU A 834 -25.52 -4.40 -53.19
N LEU A 835 -25.74 -3.25 -52.55
CA LEU A 835 -26.49 -2.15 -53.16
C LEU A 835 -25.75 -1.49 -54.33
N THR A 836 -24.41 -1.44 -54.31
CA THR A 836 -23.60 -0.96 -55.45
C THR A 836 -23.82 -1.79 -56.71
N LEU A 837 -24.24 -3.06 -56.59
CA LEU A 837 -24.54 -3.91 -57.74
C LEU A 837 -25.89 -3.57 -58.40
N GLU A 838 -26.78 -2.87 -57.68
CA GLU A 838 -28.13 -2.53 -58.13
C GLU A 838 -28.29 -1.03 -58.43
N HIS A 839 -27.68 -0.15 -57.63
CA HIS A 839 -27.80 1.32 -57.70
C HIS A 839 -26.44 2.00 -57.46
N GLU A 840 -26.16 3.12 -58.16
CA GLU A 840 -24.92 3.91 -57.92
C GLU A 840 -25.08 5.00 -56.85
N ILE A 841 -26.33 5.41 -56.59
CA ILE A 841 -26.71 6.50 -55.68
C ILE A 841 -27.65 6.00 -54.57
N ILE A 842 -27.57 6.62 -53.39
CA ILE A 842 -28.38 6.30 -52.21
C ILE A 842 -29.20 7.50 -51.75
N ASP A 843 -30.46 7.26 -51.38
CA ASP A 843 -31.34 8.24 -50.72
C ASP A 843 -31.23 8.17 -49.17
N PHE A 844 -31.95 9.04 -48.47
CA PHE A 844 -31.90 9.07 -47.00
C PHE A 844 -32.55 7.84 -46.36
N GLU A 845 -33.64 7.31 -46.90
CA GLU A 845 -34.35 6.16 -46.32
C GLU A 845 -33.49 4.90 -46.39
N GLN A 846 -32.88 4.65 -47.55
CA GLN A 846 -31.92 3.58 -47.77
C GLN A 846 -30.69 3.77 -46.88
N TYR A 847 -30.11 4.98 -46.80
CA TYR A 847 -28.98 5.27 -45.92
C TYR A 847 -29.31 5.02 -44.44
N SER A 848 -30.45 5.51 -43.97
CA SER A 848 -30.93 5.33 -42.60
C SER A 848 -31.14 3.85 -42.28
N SER A 849 -31.75 3.08 -43.19
CA SER A 849 -31.97 1.64 -43.04
C SER A 849 -30.66 0.85 -42.89
N ILE A 850 -29.62 1.21 -43.64
CA ILE A 850 -28.29 0.59 -43.50
C ILE A 850 -27.68 0.94 -42.15
N MET A 851 -27.81 2.20 -41.73
CA MET A 851 -27.27 2.66 -40.45
C MET A 851 -28.04 2.12 -39.23
N GLN A 852 -29.25 1.57 -39.39
CA GLN A 852 -29.92 0.78 -38.34
C GLN A 852 -29.15 -0.50 -37.97
N LEU A 853 -28.27 -1.02 -38.84
CA LEU A 853 -27.38 -2.14 -38.50
C LEU A 853 -26.45 -1.83 -37.30
N LEU A 854 -26.23 -0.54 -36.99
CA LEU A 854 -25.50 -0.10 -35.80
C LEU A 854 -26.23 -0.39 -34.49
N ASP A 855 -27.53 -0.69 -34.53
CA ASP A 855 -28.34 -1.03 -33.36
C ASP A 855 -28.21 -2.52 -32.97
N LEU A 856 -27.70 -3.37 -33.87
CA LEU A 856 -27.48 -4.79 -33.61
C LEU A 856 -26.31 -5.01 -32.65
N ASN A 857 -26.47 -5.94 -31.70
CA ASN A 857 -25.39 -6.34 -30.82
C ASN A 857 -24.54 -7.43 -31.50
N PRO A 858 -23.26 -7.14 -31.87
CA PRO A 858 -22.42 -8.07 -32.62
C PRO A 858 -22.15 -9.38 -31.86
N LYS A 859 -22.23 -9.35 -30.52
CA LYS A 859 -22.03 -10.54 -29.69
C LYS A 859 -23.16 -11.55 -29.88
N LEU A 860 -24.40 -11.09 -29.87
CA LEU A 860 -25.59 -11.94 -29.98
C LEU A 860 -25.68 -12.59 -31.37
N VAL A 861 -25.31 -11.84 -32.43
CA VAL A 861 -25.36 -12.33 -33.82
C VAL A 861 -24.23 -13.31 -34.13
N GLN A 862 -23.02 -13.07 -33.62
CA GLN A 862 -21.89 -13.99 -33.82
C GLN A 862 -22.11 -15.35 -33.16
N ASP A 863 -22.81 -15.39 -32.02
CA ASP A 863 -23.10 -16.65 -31.31
C ASP A 863 -24.03 -17.57 -32.13
N ILE A 864 -24.98 -16.98 -32.88
CA ILE A 864 -25.89 -17.68 -33.80
C ILE A 864 -25.14 -18.19 -35.04
N GLU A 865 -24.26 -17.38 -35.63
CA GLU A 865 -23.55 -17.74 -36.87
C GLU A 865 -22.50 -18.85 -36.69
N ILE A 866 -21.82 -18.89 -35.53
CA ILE A 866 -20.76 -19.90 -35.26
C ILE A 866 -21.34 -21.31 -35.11
N GLU A 867 -22.63 -21.43 -34.74
CA GLU A 867 -23.29 -22.72 -34.57
C GLU A 867 -23.45 -23.49 -35.89
N THR A 868 -23.42 -22.80 -37.02
CA THR A 868 -23.62 -23.39 -38.36
C THR A 868 -22.34 -23.90 -39.04
N LEU A 869 -21.14 -23.63 -38.47
CA LEU A 869 -19.88 -23.71 -39.25
C LEU A 869 -18.81 -24.69 -38.72
N GLY A 870 -19.16 -25.65 -37.87
CA GLY A 870 -18.18 -26.51 -37.18
C GLY A 870 -18.34 -28.03 -37.34
N GLN A 871 -18.35 -28.56 -38.57
CA GLN A 871 -18.33 -30.02 -38.84
C GLN A 871 -16.97 -30.44 -39.43
N SER A 872 -16.03 -30.99 -38.63
CA SER A 872 -14.85 -31.74 -39.16
C SER A 872 -13.90 -32.43 -38.13
N ILE A 873 -14.28 -32.79 -36.88
CA ILE A 873 -13.39 -33.49 -35.90
C ILE A 873 -14.26 -34.34 -34.94
N PRO A 874 -13.88 -35.58 -34.52
CA PRO A 874 -14.79 -36.66 -34.09
C PRO A 874 -15.91 -36.25 -33.15
N ASP A 875 -17.14 -36.41 -33.64
CA ASP A 875 -18.36 -35.91 -33.02
C ASP A 875 -18.69 -36.56 -31.68
N ARG A 876 -18.18 -37.77 -31.42
CA ARG A 876 -18.53 -38.55 -30.21
C ARG A 876 -18.02 -37.92 -28.90
N LEU A 877 -16.74 -37.53 -28.80
CA LEU A 877 -16.24 -36.90 -27.55
C LEU A 877 -16.80 -35.49 -27.34
N LYS A 878 -17.04 -34.75 -28.43
CA LYS A 878 -17.70 -33.44 -28.35
C LYS A 878 -19.16 -33.56 -27.89
N ALA A 879 -19.85 -34.62 -28.31
CA ALA A 879 -21.21 -34.92 -27.86
C ALA A 879 -21.25 -35.23 -26.35
N VAL A 880 -20.25 -35.94 -25.82
CA VAL A 880 -20.15 -36.22 -24.37
C VAL A 880 -20.02 -34.93 -23.55
N GLY A 881 -19.07 -34.06 -23.92
CA GLY A 881 -18.84 -32.79 -23.20
C GLY A 881 -19.97 -31.77 -23.33
N ARG A 882 -20.90 -31.96 -24.28
CA ARG A 882 -22.12 -31.15 -24.48
C ARG A 882 -23.38 -31.81 -23.92
N SER A 883 -23.27 -33.01 -23.38
CA SER A 883 -24.44 -33.75 -22.89
C SER A 883 -24.95 -33.15 -21.57
N ARG A 884 -26.28 -33.06 -21.43
CA ARG A 884 -26.90 -32.61 -20.18
C ARG A 884 -26.55 -33.51 -18.99
N ILE A 885 -26.31 -34.80 -19.26
CA ILE A 885 -25.92 -35.79 -18.25
C ILE A 885 -24.54 -35.45 -17.68
N PHE A 886 -23.59 -35.06 -18.54
CA PHE A 886 -22.24 -34.66 -18.10
C PHE A 886 -22.28 -33.43 -17.18
N ASP A 887 -23.12 -32.44 -17.49
CA ASP A 887 -23.34 -31.27 -16.64
C ASP A 887 -24.02 -31.61 -15.30
N SER A 888 -25.00 -32.52 -15.31
CA SER A 888 -25.63 -33.01 -14.08
C SER A 888 -24.66 -33.77 -13.18
N ILE A 889 -23.77 -34.61 -13.75
CA ILE A 889 -22.73 -35.32 -12.99
C ILE A 889 -21.74 -34.33 -12.37
N GLY A 890 -21.28 -33.33 -13.13
CA GLY A 890 -20.40 -32.28 -12.62
C GLY A 890 -21.03 -31.45 -11.50
N THR A 891 -22.35 -31.29 -11.52
CA THR A 891 -23.11 -30.60 -10.46
C THR A 891 -23.25 -31.47 -9.21
N LEU A 892 -23.52 -32.78 -9.37
CA LEU A 892 -23.59 -33.73 -8.26
C LEU A 892 -22.23 -33.85 -7.54
N LEU A 893 -21.14 -33.96 -8.29
CA LEU A 893 -19.79 -34.03 -7.73
C LEU A 893 -19.39 -32.73 -7.04
N ALA A 894 -19.85 -31.57 -7.53
CA ALA A 894 -19.66 -30.30 -6.84
C ALA A 894 -20.36 -30.30 -5.47
N LEU A 895 -21.60 -30.80 -5.40
CA LEU A 895 -22.34 -30.92 -4.14
C LEU A 895 -21.66 -31.90 -3.16
N LEU A 896 -21.18 -33.03 -3.66
CA LEU A 896 -20.38 -33.98 -2.86
C LEU A 896 -19.09 -33.35 -2.35
N SER A 897 -18.42 -32.53 -3.17
CA SER A 897 -17.20 -31.82 -2.73
C SER A 897 -17.47 -30.86 -1.57
N VAL A 898 -18.58 -30.11 -1.61
CA VAL A 898 -18.96 -29.20 -0.53
C VAL A 898 -19.38 -29.97 0.72
N LEU A 899 -20.07 -31.11 0.56
CA LEU A 899 -20.42 -32.00 1.67
C LEU A 899 -19.16 -32.51 2.38
N PHE A 900 -18.16 -33.00 1.64
CA PHE A 900 -16.90 -33.45 2.21
C PHE A 900 -16.15 -32.33 2.94
N THR A 901 -16.04 -31.14 2.35
CA THR A 901 -15.43 -29.97 3.01
C THR A 901 -16.21 -29.57 4.28
N THR A 902 -17.54 -29.65 4.27
CA THR A 902 -18.36 -29.34 5.45
C THR A 902 -18.15 -30.34 6.57
N ILE A 903 -18.08 -31.63 6.24
CA ILE A 903 -17.74 -32.70 7.21
C ILE A 903 -16.33 -32.49 7.76
N GLU A 904 -15.37 -32.14 6.90
CA GLU A 904 -14.00 -31.86 7.30
C GLU A 904 -13.89 -30.69 8.29
N VAL A 905 -14.51 -29.56 7.96
CA VAL A 905 -14.52 -28.35 8.80
C VAL A 905 -15.27 -28.60 10.11
N SER A 906 -16.43 -29.26 10.05
CA SER A 906 -17.24 -29.59 11.22
C SER A 906 -16.48 -30.54 12.18
N HIS A 907 -15.85 -31.59 11.63
CA HIS A 907 -15.10 -32.55 12.44
C HIS A 907 -13.85 -31.92 13.08
N ARG A 908 -13.11 -31.08 12.33
CA ARG A 908 -11.96 -30.32 12.84
C ARG A 908 -12.36 -29.30 13.92
N HIS A 909 -13.58 -28.76 13.90
CA HIS A 909 -14.06 -27.82 14.91
C HIS A 909 -14.57 -28.51 16.19
N LEU A 910 -15.16 -29.71 16.06
CA LEU A 910 -15.74 -30.45 17.20
C LEU A 910 -14.74 -31.30 17.99
N HIS A 911 -13.66 -31.82 17.39
CA HIS A 911 -12.69 -32.67 18.09
C HIS A 911 -11.36 -31.93 18.26
N SER A 912 -11.13 -31.41 19.46
CA SER A 912 -9.82 -30.83 19.86
C SER A 912 -8.77 -31.90 20.20
N GLU A 913 -9.11 -33.20 20.11
CA GLU A 913 -8.19 -34.30 20.41
C GLU A 913 -7.51 -34.83 19.13
N TYR A 914 -6.19 -34.71 19.11
CA TYR A 914 -5.32 -34.71 17.93
C TYR A 914 -5.15 -36.08 17.23
N LYS A 915 -5.37 -37.21 17.90
CA LYS A 915 -4.88 -38.53 17.42
C LYS A 915 -5.79 -39.27 16.44
N ASP A 916 -7.11 -39.27 16.62
CA ASP A 916 -8.04 -39.88 15.65
C ASP A 916 -8.32 -38.98 14.43
N LEU A 917 -7.96 -37.70 14.53
CA LEU A 917 -8.16 -36.67 13.53
C LEU A 917 -7.22 -36.87 12.31
N VAL A 918 -5.95 -37.23 12.55
CA VAL A 918 -4.91 -37.33 11.49
C VAL A 918 -5.21 -38.42 10.47
N ARG A 919 -5.68 -39.60 10.91
CA ARG A 919 -5.92 -40.73 10.00
C ARG A 919 -7.15 -40.52 9.11
N ARG A 920 -8.20 -39.88 9.62
CA ARG A 920 -9.42 -39.57 8.85
C ARG A 920 -9.27 -38.31 7.99
N SER A 921 -8.46 -37.33 8.41
CA SER A 921 -8.16 -36.15 7.60
C SER A 921 -7.38 -36.48 6.32
N ILE A 922 -6.52 -37.50 6.34
CA ILE A 922 -5.77 -37.95 5.14
C ILE A 922 -6.72 -38.49 4.05
N PHE A 923 -7.74 -39.28 4.45
CA PHE A 923 -8.72 -39.82 3.50
C PHE A 923 -9.55 -38.71 2.85
N ILE A 924 -10.00 -37.73 3.65
CA ILE A 924 -10.78 -36.59 3.15
C ILE A 924 -9.93 -35.71 2.22
N ALA A 925 -8.66 -35.47 2.57
CA ALA A 925 -7.72 -34.73 1.72
C ALA A 925 -7.50 -35.42 0.36
N PHE A 926 -7.36 -36.75 0.35
CA PHE A 926 -7.23 -37.53 -0.89
C PHE A 926 -8.48 -37.44 -1.78
N MET A 927 -9.68 -37.49 -1.17
CA MET A 927 -10.94 -37.31 -1.89
C MET A 927 -11.06 -35.90 -2.49
N ASN A 928 -10.66 -34.87 -1.74
CA ASN A 928 -10.66 -33.49 -2.21
C ASN A 928 -9.70 -33.28 -3.40
N LEU A 929 -8.50 -33.88 -3.35
CA LEU A 929 -7.54 -33.87 -4.47
C LEU A 929 -8.09 -34.58 -5.71
N SER A 930 -8.71 -35.75 -5.52
CA SER A 930 -9.33 -36.53 -6.60
C SER A 930 -10.45 -35.75 -7.30
N LEU A 931 -11.31 -35.10 -6.51
CA LEU A 931 -12.38 -34.25 -7.02
C LEU A 931 -11.81 -33.01 -7.74
N LEU A 932 -10.78 -32.37 -7.18
CA LEU A 932 -10.11 -31.23 -7.82
C LEU A 932 -9.54 -31.59 -9.20
N ILE A 933 -8.88 -32.74 -9.32
CA ILE A 933 -8.40 -33.27 -10.62
C ILE A 933 -9.57 -33.48 -11.57
N TYR A 934 -10.68 -34.07 -11.11
CA TYR A 934 -11.89 -34.22 -11.92
C TYR A 934 -12.39 -32.89 -12.47
N PHE A 935 -12.48 -31.83 -11.66
CA PHE A 935 -12.97 -30.53 -12.13
C PHE A 935 -12.05 -29.88 -13.15
N VAL A 936 -10.73 -29.99 -12.99
CA VAL A 936 -9.77 -29.53 -14.01
C VAL A 936 -9.98 -30.28 -15.32
N LEU A 937 -10.14 -31.61 -15.26
CA LEU A 937 -10.42 -32.43 -16.45
C LEU A 937 -11.76 -32.08 -17.09
N GLU A 938 -12.80 -31.84 -16.30
CA GLU A 938 -14.12 -31.40 -16.76
C GLU A 938 -14.03 -30.07 -17.53
N ILE A 939 -13.33 -29.08 -16.97
CA ILE A 939 -13.13 -27.77 -17.60
C ILE A 939 -12.34 -27.91 -18.90
N VAL A 940 -11.27 -28.69 -18.91
CA VAL A 940 -10.47 -28.95 -20.12
C VAL A 940 -11.33 -29.60 -21.21
N MET A 941 -12.16 -30.58 -20.84
CA MET A 941 -13.10 -31.25 -21.76
C MET A 941 -14.19 -30.31 -22.28
N LYS A 942 -14.73 -29.42 -21.44
CA LYS A 942 -15.71 -28.39 -21.86
C LYS A 942 -15.06 -27.34 -22.77
N ALA A 943 -13.88 -26.84 -22.41
CA ALA A 943 -13.12 -25.91 -23.25
C ALA A 943 -12.75 -26.53 -24.60
N TRP A 944 -12.43 -27.83 -24.65
CA TRP A 944 -12.14 -28.55 -25.89
C TRP A 944 -13.38 -28.82 -26.75
N SER A 945 -14.52 -29.16 -26.14
CA SER A 945 -15.77 -29.49 -26.84
C SER A 945 -16.52 -28.27 -27.41
N TYR A 946 -16.59 -27.17 -26.66
CA TYR A 946 -17.19 -25.91 -27.12
C TYR A 946 -16.20 -25.02 -27.90
N GLY A 947 -14.90 -25.22 -27.67
CA GLY A 947 -13.82 -24.32 -28.06
C GLY A 947 -13.57 -23.28 -26.95
N PRO A 948 -12.31 -22.96 -26.61
CA PRO A 948 -11.98 -22.13 -25.45
C PRO A 948 -12.61 -20.73 -25.55
N ASP A 949 -12.67 -20.16 -26.76
CA ASP A 949 -13.31 -18.88 -27.01
C ASP A 949 -14.83 -18.87 -26.74
N LYS A 950 -15.55 -19.97 -27.05
CA LYS A 950 -17.00 -20.07 -26.81
C LYS A 950 -17.28 -20.38 -25.34
N TYR A 951 -16.48 -21.27 -24.73
CA TYR A 951 -16.62 -21.65 -23.33
C TYR A 951 -16.44 -20.47 -22.36
N PHE A 952 -15.39 -19.65 -22.54
CA PHE A 952 -15.16 -18.49 -21.67
C PHE A 952 -16.11 -17.31 -21.95
N ARG A 953 -16.76 -17.25 -23.11
CA ARG A 953 -17.70 -16.16 -23.45
C ARG A 953 -19.15 -16.47 -23.11
N SER A 954 -19.52 -17.74 -22.99
CA SER A 954 -20.93 -18.14 -22.81
C SER A 954 -21.50 -17.76 -21.46
N SER A 955 -20.73 -17.86 -20.37
CA SER A 955 -21.19 -17.51 -19.02
C SER A 955 -20.04 -17.04 -18.14
N ALA A 956 -20.29 -16.01 -17.32
CA ALA A 956 -19.36 -15.55 -16.30
C ALA A 956 -19.12 -16.62 -15.21
N ALA A 957 -20.07 -17.52 -14.99
CA ALA A 957 -19.92 -18.64 -14.06
C ALA A 957 -18.81 -19.60 -14.51
N ASN A 958 -18.70 -19.89 -15.81
CA ASN A 958 -17.63 -20.75 -16.36
C ASN A 958 -16.24 -20.14 -16.15
N ILE A 959 -16.12 -18.81 -16.26
CA ILE A 959 -14.86 -18.09 -16.01
C ILE A 959 -14.47 -18.22 -14.53
N LEU A 960 -15.43 -17.97 -13.63
CA LEU A 960 -15.20 -18.04 -12.18
C LEU A 960 -14.86 -19.47 -11.75
N GLU A 961 -15.57 -20.47 -12.25
CA GLU A 961 -15.29 -21.89 -11.99
C GLU A 961 -13.89 -22.29 -12.47
N THR A 962 -13.50 -21.80 -13.65
CA THR A 962 -12.15 -22.04 -14.15
C THR A 962 -11.11 -21.39 -13.26
N ALA A 963 -11.31 -20.13 -12.87
CA ALA A 963 -10.40 -19.41 -11.98
C ALA A 963 -10.26 -20.14 -10.63
N VAL A 964 -11.38 -20.48 -9.98
CA VAL A 964 -11.39 -21.19 -8.70
C VAL A 964 -10.71 -22.55 -8.81
N ALA A 965 -11.04 -23.35 -9.83
CA ALA A 965 -10.46 -24.68 -10.00
C ALA A 965 -8.94 -24.63 -10.23
N PHE A 966 -8.46 -23.73 -11.09
CA PHE A 966 -7.02 -23.58 -11.32
C PHE A 966 -6.30 -23.00 -10.10
N THR A 967 -6.87 -22.01 -9.41
CA THR A 967 -6.27 -21.47 -8.18
C THR A 967 -6.14 -22.54 -7.10
N CYS A 968 -7.21 -23.30 -6.82
CA CYS A 968 -7.15 -24.43 -5.89
C CYS A 968 -6.11 -25.46 -6.32
N PHE A 969 -6.05 -25.81 -7.62
CA PHE A 969 -5.09 -26.77 -8.14
C PHE A 969 -3.63 -26.29 -7.98
N THR A 970 -3.37 -25.01 -8.23
CA THR A 970 -2.03 -24.44 -8.03
C THR A 970 -1.64 -24.39 -6.56
N LEU A 971 -2.57 -24.01 -5.67
CA LEU A 971 -2.32 -24.01 -4.22
C LEU A 971 -2.03 -25.42 -3.71
N GLU A 972 -2.76 -26.42 -4.20
CA GLU A 972 -2.56 -27.82 -3.82
C GLU A 972 -1.24 -28.41 -4.35
N ILE A 973 -0.82 -28.03 -5.56
CA ILE A 973 0.50 -28.41 -6.10
C ILE A 973 1.63 -27.75 -5.29
N ILE A 974 1.51 -26.46 -4.97
CA ILE A 974 2.49 -25.74 -4.16
C ILE A 974 2.58 -26.39 -2.77
N HIS A 975 1.44 -26.74 -2.19
CA HIS A 975 1.34 -27.48 -0.93
C HIS A 975 2.08 -28.83 -1.00
N MET A 976 1.79 -29.68 -1.99
CA MET A 976 2.50 -30.96 -2.20
C MET A 976 3.99 -30.78 -2.50
N GLY A 977 4.36 -29.67 -3.15
CA GLY A 977 5.75 -29.35 -3.47
C GLY A 977 6.58 -28.89 -2.28
N ILE A 978 5.96 -28.25 -1.28
CA ILE A 978 6.63 -27.76 -0.06
C ILE A 978 6.63 -28.81 1.05
N HIS A 979 5.51 -29.50 1.26
CA HIS A 979 5.31 -30.40 2.40
C HIS A 979 5.42 -31.90 2.02
N GLY A 980 5.61 -32.23 0.75
CA GLY A 980 5.67 -33.60 0.27
C GLY A 980 4.29 -34.26 0.15
N SER A 981 4.27 -35.59 0.01
CA SER A 981 3.03 -36.38 -0.05
C SER A 981 2.25 -36.24 1.27
N PRO A 982 0.89 -36.21 1.26
CA PRO A 982 0.08 -36.18 2.49
C PRO A 982 0.19 -37.44 3.37
N VAL A 983 1.17 -38.32 3.11
CA VAL A 983 1.40 -39.63 3.75
C VAL A 983 2.67 -39.60 4.64
N VAL A 984 3.12 -38.42 5.07
CA VAL A 984 4.34 -38.29 5.88
C VAL A 984 4.05 -38.58 7.36
N SER A 985 4.98 -39.34 7.97
CA SER A 985 5.00 -39.82 9.35
C SER A 985 4.95 -38.68 10.39
N GLU A 986 4.37 -38.99 11.56
CA GLU A 986 4.17 -38.13 12.74
C GLU A 986 5.45 -37.41 13.23
N GLN A 987 6.64 -37.88 12.82
CA GLN A 987 7.95 -37.33 13.21
C GLN A 987 8.49 -36.16 12.35
N ASP A 988 8.06 -36.01 11.09
CA ASP A 988 8.59 -34.96 10.20
C ASP A 988 7.79 -33.64 10.26
N LEU A 989 6.62 -33.66 10.91
CA LEU A 989 5.72 -32.51 11.03
C LEU A 989 6.24 -31.48 12.06
N GLU A 990 6.91 -31.92 13.13
CA GLU A 990 7.48 -31.01 14.14
C GLU A 990 8.74 -30.27 13.63
N LEU A 991 9.48 -30.88 12.70
CA LEU A 991 10.68 -30.29 12.09
C LEU A 991 10.34 -29.24 11.03
N THR A 992 9.29 -29.46 10.23
CA THR A 992 8.88 -28.54 9.16
C THR A 992 8.09 -27.33 9.65
N GLN A 993 7.40 -27.43 10.80
CA GLN A 993 6.63 -26.32 11.38
C GLN A 993 7.49 -25.17 11.93
N LYS A 994 8.80 -25.38 12.11
CA LYS A 994 9.74 -24.36 12.63
C LYS A 994 10.52 -23.59 11.55
N GLN A 995 10.47 -23.97 10.27
CA GLN A 995 11.45 -23.49 9.28
C GLN A 995 10.92 -22.67 8.09
N ILE A 996 9.61 -22.60 7.82
CA ILE A 996 9.10 -21.87 6.64
C ILE A 996 7.84 -21.06 6.97
N PRO A 997 7.92 -19.70 7.10
CA PRO A 997 6.79 -18.86 7.48
C PRO A 997 5.92 -18.38 6.30
N PHE A 998 6.19 -18.82 5.06
CA PHE A 998 5.62 -18.17 3.86
C PHE A 998 4.13 -18.49 3.61
N LEU A 999 3.61 -19.60 4.13
CA LEU A 999 2.19 -19.94 4.20
C LEU A 999 2.07 -21.16 5.12
N THR A 1000 1.39 -21.06 6.26
CA THR A 1000 1.25 -22.26 7.11
C THR A 1000 0.38 -23.30 6.39
N LEU A 1001 0.68 -24.59 6.57
CA LEU A 1001 -0.11 -25.74 6.09
C LEU A 1001 -1.63 -25.56 6.32
N TRP A 1002 -1.95 -24.92 7.44
CA TRP A 1002 -3.29 -24.58 7.86
C TRP A 1002 -3.95 -23.48 7.02
N GLU A 1003 -3.23 -22.38 6.74
CA GLU A 1003 -3.75 -21.24 5.97
C GLU A 1003 -4.00 -21.60 4.50
N ALA A 1004 -3.12 -22.40 3.89
CA ALA A 1004 -3.28 -22.88 2.52
C ALA A 1004 -4.53 -23.76 2.37
N ASN A 1005 -4.67 -24.77 3.25
CA ASN A 1005 -5.81 -25.67 3.26
C ASN A 1005 -7.12 -24.96 3.58
N LYS A 1006 -7.09 -23.99 4.51
CA LYS A 1006 -8.26 -23.16 4.83
C LYS A 1006 -8.70 -22.31 3.63
N ALA A 1007 -7.76 -21.71 2.91
CA ALA A 1007 -8.04 -20.94 1.69
C ALA A 1007 -8.62 -21.84 0.58
N CYS A 1008 -8.04 -23.01 0.33
CA CYS A 1008 -8.58 -23.99 -0.61
C CYS A 1008 -10.00 -24.44 -0.24
N ASN A 1009 -10.24 -24.74 1.04
CA ASN A 1009 -11.55 -25.15 1.57
C ASN A 1009 -12.60 -24.04 1.45
N MET A 1010 -12.24 -22.78 1.67
CA MET A 1010 -13.13 -21.64 1.40
C MET A 1010 -13.44 -21.50 -0.09
N LEU A 1011 -12.46 -21.74 -0.97
CA LEU A 1011 -12.63 -21.65 -2.41
C LEU A 1011 -13.52 -22.77 -2.97
N PHE A 1012 -13.48 -23.97 -2.37
CA PHE A 1012 -14.34 -25.09 -2.76
C PHE A 1012 -15.84 -24.78 -2.60
N ILE A 1013 -16.22 -23.94 -1.61
CA ILE A 1013 -17.62 -23.54 -1.37
C ILE A 1013 -18.20 -22.75 -2.57
N TYR A 1014 -17.38 -21.98 -3.30
CA TYR A 1014 -17.83 -21.23 -4.48
C TYR A 1014 -18.33 -22.12 -5.62
N ARG A 1015 -18.08 -23.44 -5.58
CA ARG A 1015 -18.64 -24.39 -6.57
C ARG A 1015 -20.16 -24.51 -6.49
N LEU A 1016 -20.79 -24.10 -5.37
CA LEU A 1016 -22.24 -23.99 -5.27
C LEU A 1016 -22.85 -23.03 -6.30
N ILE A 1017 -22.06 -22.12 -6.87
CA ILE A 1017 -22.49 -21.23 -7.96
C ILE A 1017 -23.01 -22.02 -9.18
N ARG A 1018 -22.55 -23.26 -9.38
CA ARG A 1018 -23.08 -24.20 -10.40
C ARG A 1018 -24.56 -24.49 -10.29
N PHE A 1019 -25.14 -24.32 -9.10
CA PHE A 1019 -26.56 -24.53 -8.87
C PHE A 1019 -27.42 -23.33 -9.28
N LEU A 1020 -26.84 -22.13 -9.38
CA LEU A 1020 -27.58 -20.91 -9.74
C LEU A 1020 -28.31 -21.01 -11.09
N PRO A 1021 -27.73 -21.61 -12.15
CA PRO A 1021 -28.42 -21.80 -13.42
C PRO A 1021 -29.46 -22.94 -13.42
N ALA A 1022 -29.68 -23.67 -12.32
CA ALA A 1022 -30.56 -24.86 -12.33
C ALA A 1022 -32.06 -24.50 -12.50
N SER A 1023 -32.48 -23.30 -12.08
CA SER A 1023 -33.88 -22.85 -12.22
C SER A 1023 -33.99 -21.51 -12.96
N LYS A 1024 -35.03 -21.38 -13.80
CA LYS A 1024 -35.32 -20.15 -14.54
C LYS A 1024 -35.53 -18.95 -13.60
N ASN A 1025 -36.21 -19.15 -12.46
CA ASN A 1025 -36.46 -18.09 -11.49
C ASN A 1025 -35.16 -17.56 -10.87
N ILE A 1026 -34.25 -18.45 -10.47
CA ILE A 1026 -32.94 -18.04 -9.92
C ILE A 1026 -32.09 -17.36 -11.00
N GLN A 1027 -32.13 -17.83 -12.25
CA GLN A 1027 -31.46 -17.15 -13.37
C GLN A 1027 -31.96 -15.72 -13.58
N ILE A 1028 -33.27 -15.49 -13.46
CA ILE A 1028 -33.85 -14.14 -13.52
C ILE A 1028 -33.33 -13.28 -12.35
N ILE A 1029 -33.30 -13.82 -11.12
CA ILE A 1029 -32.80 -13.11 -9.93
C ILE A 1029 -31.31 -12.76 -10.07
N VAL A 1030 -30.45 -13.76 -10.31
CA VAL A 1030 -28.99 -13.58 -10.48
C VAL A 1030 -28.70 -12.67 -11.67
N GLY A 1031 -29.45 -12.85 -12.75
CA GLY A 1031 -29.40 -11.94 -13.89
C GLY A 1031 -29.75 -10.51 -13.48
N THR A 1032 -30.80 -10.29 -12.69
CA THR A 1032 -31.20 -8.97 -12.21
C THR A 1032 -30.07 -8.31 -11.43
N VAL A 1033 -29.43 -9.04 -10.51
CA VAL A 1033 -28.28 -8.55 -9.71
C VAL A 1033 -27.09 -8.17 -10.61
N ILE A 1034 -26.73 -9.02 -11.57
CA ILE A 1034 -25.61 -8.73 -12.50
C ILE A 1034 -25.91 -7.49 -13.36
N ASP A 1035 -27.14 -7.37 -13.86
CA ASP A 1035 -27.56 -6.21 -14.64
C ASP A 1035 -27.64 -4.94 -13.79
N GLU A 1036 -28.00 -5.06 -12.52
CA GLU A 1036 -27.97 -3.95 -11.56
C GLU A 1036 -26.54 -3.44 -11.37
N ILE A 1037 -25.55 -4.32 -11.16
CA ILE A 1037 -24.14 -3.91 -11.04
C ILE A 1037 -23.67 -3.24 -12.35
N ARG A 1038 -24.04 -3.80 -13.50
CA ARG A 1038 -23.59 -3.29 -14.81
C ARG A 1038 -24.26 -1.98 -15.22
N ASN A 1039 -25.56 -1.85 -14.99
CA ASN A 1039 -26.38 -0.72 -15.45
C ASN A 1039 -26.53 0.35 -14.35
N GLY A 1040 -26.41 -0.04 -13.08
CA GLY A 1040 -26.45 0.81 -11.90
C GLY A 1040 -25.13 1.48 -11.56
N GLY A 1041 -24.04 1.22 -12.28
CA GLY A 1041 -22.72 1.81 -12.00
C GLY A 1041 -22.70 3.34 -11.92
N ALA A 1042 -23.61 4.04 -12.61
CA ALA A 1042 -23.77 5.50 -12.45
C ALA A 1042 -24.34 5.90 -11.09
N PHE A 1043 -25.27 5.11 -10.54
CA PHE A 1043 -25.85 5.35 -9.22
C PHE A 1043 -24.87 5.01 -8.10
N PHE A 1044 -24.23 3.85 -8.18
CA PHE A 1044 -23.16 3.47 -7.26
C PHE A 1044 -22.00 4.48 -7.31
N GLY A 1045 -21.70 5.06 -8.49
CA GLY A 1045 -20.73 6.15 -8.61
C GLY A 1045 -21.16 7.44 -7.90
N VAL A 1046 -22.45 7.80 -7.93
CA VAL A 1046 -22.98 8.95 -7.16
C VAL A 1046 -22.91 8.66 -5.66
N LEU A 1047 -23.33 7.47 -5.22
CA LEU A 1047 -23.23 7.05 -3.82
C LEU A 1047 -21.77 7.08 -3.32
N PHE A 1048 -20.85 6.51 -4.10
CA PHE A 1048 -19.41 6.56 -3.82
C PHE A 1048 -18.88 7.99 -3.70
N SER A 1049 -19.40 8.92 -4.51
CA SER A 1049 -19.02 10.34 -4.42
C SER A 1049 -19.42 10.97 -3.09
N PHE A 1050 -20.59 10.61 -2.55
CA PHE A 1050 -21.03 11.04 -1.21
C PHE A 1050 -20.17 10.41 -0.11
N TYR A 1051 -19.91 9.11 -0.18
CA TYR A 1051 -18.99 8.42 0.73
C TYR A 1051 -17.62 9.10 0.77
N TYR A 1052 -17.02 9.35 -0.40
CA TYR A 1052 -15.71 9.97 -0.49
C TYR A 1052 -15.68 11.36 0.17
N ALA A 1053 -16.65 12.22 -0.17
CA ALA A 1053 -16.72 13.57 0.37
C ALA A 1053 -16.94 13.58 1.89
N TYR A 1054 -17.84 12.72 2.39
CA TYR A 1054 -18.10 12.58 3.83
C TYR A 1054 -16.93 11.95 4.57
N SER A 1055 -16.24 10.95 4.02
CA SER A 1055 -15.06 10.36 4.66
C SER A 1055 -13.97 11.41 4.87
N ILE A 1056 -13.66 12.21 3.85
CA ILE A 1056 -12.66 13.29 3.98
C ILE A 1056 -13.13 14.35 4.98
N LEU A 1057 -14.40 14.76 4.93
CA LEU A 1057 -14.95 15.70 5.91
C LEU A 1057 -14.85 15.15 7.35
N GLY A 1058 -15.19 13.88 7.55
CA GLY A 1058 -15.10 13.21 8.83
C GLY A 1058 -13.66 13.10 9.34
N MET A 1059 -12.68 12.85 8.46
CA MET A 1059 -11.26 12.85 8.83
C MET A 1059 -10.79 14.23 9.31
N GLU A 1060 -11.19 15.30 8.63
CA GLU A 1060 -10.80 16.66 9.00
C GLU A 1060 -11.53 17.15 10.26
N LEU A 1061 -12.75 16.66 10.55
CA LEU A 1061 -13.53 17.03 11.73
C LEU A 1061 -13.24 16.17 12.97
N PHE A 1062 -12.99 14.87 12.80
CA PHE A 1062 -12.96 13.87 13.89
C PHE A 1062 -11.67 13.05 13.95
N GLY A 1063 -10.63 13.40 13.17
CA GLY A 1063 -9.33 12.73 13.24
C GLY A 1063 -8.73 12.78 14.64
N GLY A 1064 -8.39 11.63 15.21
CA GLY A 1064 -7.84 11.49 16.57
C GLY A 1064 -8.86 11.55 17.70
N ALA A 1065 -10.16 11.78 17.42
CA ALA A 1065 -11.18 11.92 18.45
C ALA A 1065 -11.37 10.64 19.29
N VAL A 1066 -11.39 9.47 18.65
CA VAL A 1066 -11.54 8.17 19.33
C VAL A 1066 -10.33 7.84 20.21
N GLY A 1067 -9.12 8.24 19.78
CA GLY A 1067 -7.92 8.10 20.60
C GLY A 1067 -7.94 8.95 21.88
N ASN A 1068 -8.47 10.17 21.81
CA ASN A 1068 -8.65 11.02 22.99
C ASN A 1068 -9.67 10.41 23.97
N LEU A 1069 -10.76 9.82 23.44
CA LEU A 1069 -11.76 9.12 24.25
C LEU A 1069 -11.12 7.96 25.04
N TYR A 1070 -10.27 7.16 24.40
CA TYR A 1070 -9.53 6.07 25.06
C TYR A 1070 -8.59 6.57 26.17
N LEU A 1071 -7.88 7.69 25.95
CA LEU A 1071 -6.99 8.29 26.96
C LEU A 1071 -7.76 8.78 28.19
N HIS A 1072 -8.95 9.35 28.01
CA HIS A 1072 -9.81 9.78 29.11
C HIS A 1072 -10.41 8.60 29.87
N GLN A 1073 -10.75 7.50 29.20
CA GLN A 1073 -11.32 6.32 29.84
C GLN A 1073 -10.34 5.63 30.81
N ASN A 1074 -9.05 5.55 30.48
CA ASN A 1074 -8.04 4.98 31.39
C ASN A 1074 -7.92 5.75 32.72
N GLN A 1075 -8.48 6.96 32.81
CA GLN A 1075 -8.56 7.73 34.06
C GLN A 1075 -9.82 7.40 34.88
N THR A 1076 -10.87 6.86 34.26
CA THR A 1076 -12.17 6.56 34.87
C THR A 1076 -12.45 5.06 34.72
N ASN A 1077 -12.01 4.23 35.67
CA ASN A 1077 -12.09 2.75 35.68
C ASN A 1077 -13.53 2.14 35.66
N ILE A 1078 -14.57 2.88 35.26
CA ILE A 1078 -15.95 2.41 35.24
C ILE A 1078 -16.52 2.56 33.82
N THR A 1079 -16.69 1.45 33.13
CA THR A 1079 -17.44 1.38 31.87
C THR A 1079 -18.91 1.09 32.14
N VAL A 1080 -19.79 1.93 31.62
CA VAL A 1080 -21.24 1.69 31.68
C VAL A 1080 -21.61 0.71 30.56
N CYS A 1081 -22.51 -0.24 30.81
CA CYS A 1081 -22.99 -1.16 29.78
C CYS A 1081 -23.77 -0.41 28.69
N GLY A 1082 -23.62 -0.83 27.44
CA GLY A 1082 -24.26 -0.24 26.26
C GLY A 1082 -23.51 0.94 25.63
N THR A 1083 -22.30 1.26 26.10
CA THR A 1083 -21.50 2.36 25.53
C THR A 1083 -20.50 1.88 24.47
N TYR A 1084 -19.99 2.82 23.69
CA TYR A 1084 -19.02 2.57 22.61
C TYR A 1084 -17.77 1.82 23.10
N GLU A 1085 -17.32 2.13 24.31
CA GLU A 1085 -16.16 1.54 24.97
C GLU A 1085 -16.40 0.07 25.35
N GLN A 1086 -17.59 -0.22 25.89
CA GLN A 1086 -17.97 -1.56 26.34
C GLN A 1086 -18.24 -2.52 25.17
N LEU A 1087 -18.70 -2.00 24.03
CA LEU A 1087 -18.92 -2.76 22.79
C LEU A 1087 -17.65 -2.96 21.94
N GLU A 1088 -16.51 -2.43 22.40
CA GLU A 1088 -15.23 -2.50 21.69
C GLU A 1088 -15.26 -1.92 20.27
N TYR A 1089 -15.97 -0.81 20.05
CA TYR A 1089 -16.09 -0.17 18.73
C TYR A 1089 -14.86 0.63 18.30
N TRP A 1090 -13.74 0.52 19.02
CA TRP A 1090 -12.46 1.21 18.78
C TRP A 1090 -11.95 1.24 17.33
N PRO A 1091 -12.13 0.20 16.49
CA PRO A 1091 -11.70 0.25 15.09
C PRO A 1091 -12.49 1.25 14.22
N ASN A 1092 -13.67 1.67 14.66
CA ASN A 1092 -14.60 2.53 13.91
C ASN A 1092 -14.34 4.03 14.16
N GLY A 1093 -13.20 4.51 13.65
CA GLY A 1093 -12.82 5.93 13.75
C GLY A 1093 -12.90 6.69 12.43
N PHE A 1094 -12.43 7.93 12.46
CA PHE A 1094 -12.17 8.77 11.29
C PHE A 1094 -10.66 9.10 11.15
N ASP A 1095 -9.80 8.25 11.71
CA ASP A 1095 -8.36 8.52 11.75
C ASP A 1095 -7.68 8.35 10.39
N ASP A 1096 -8.25 7.57 9.47
CA ASP A 1096 -7.81 7.43 8.09
C ASP A 1096 -9.00 7.24 7.12
N PHE A 1097 -8.72 7.30 5.82
CA PHE A 1097 -9.74 7.27 4.79
C PHE A 1097 -10.53 5.96 4.73
N PHE A 1098 -9.85 4.82 4.86
CA PHE A 1098 -10.46 3.50 4.85
C PHE A 1098 -11.27 3.23 6.12
N ALA A 1099 -10.74 3.53 7.29
CA ALA A 1099 -11.48 3.47 8.55
C ALA A 1099 -12.75 4.34 8.48
N SER A 1100 -12.65 5.55 7.93
CA SER A 1100 -13.80 6.44 7.74
C SER A 1100 -14.87 5.85 6.84
N ILE A 1101 -14.51 5.14 5.76
CA ILE A 1101 -15.49 4.45 4.89
C ILE A 1101 -16.21 3.35 5.66
N VAL A 1102 -15.49 2.54 6.45
CA VAL A 1102 -16.07 1.46 7.25
C VAL A 1102 -17.01 2.02 8.33
N THR A 1103 -16.60 3.08 9.02
CA THR A 1103 -17.44 3.77 10.01
C THR A 1103 -18.73 4.30 9.37
N LEU A 1104 -18.64 4.97 8.22
CA LEU A 1104 -19.82 5.46 7.48
C LEU A 1104 -20.72 4.31 6.99
N TYR A 1105 -20.14 3.17 6.60
CA TYR A 1105 -20.89 1.97 6.25
C TYR A 1105 -21.68 1.42 7.44
N ASN A 1106 -21.05 1.32 8.62
CA ASN A 1106 -21.71 0.87 9.84
C ASN A 1106 -22.87 1.81 10.22
N ILE A 1107 -22.68 3.12 10.07
CA ILE A 1107 -23.73 4.13 10.34
C ILE A 1107 -24.84 4.07 9.28
N MET A 1108 -24.52 3.79 8.00
CA MET A 1108 -25.51 3.66 6.92
C MET A 1108 -26.52 2.53 7.21
N ILE A 1109 -26.09 1.44 7.85
CA ILE A 1109 -26.95 0.30 8.24
C ILE A 1109 -27.97 0.71 9.33
N VAL A 1110 -27.74 1.82 10.02
CA VAL A 1110 -28.62 2.41 11.05
C VAL A 1110 -28.70 1.62 12.36
N ASN A 1111 -28.15 0.41 12.41
CA ASN A 1111 -28.11 -0.35 13.66
C ASN A 1111 -27.15 0.30 14.67
N GLN A 1112 -27.61 0.53 15.90
CA GLN A 1112 -26.84 1.13 17.00
C GLN A 1112 -26.12 2.46 16.65
N TRP A 1113 -26.59 3.18 15.62
CA TRP A 1113 -25.89 4.38 15.13
C TRP A 1113 -25.79 5.49 16.19
N PHE A 1114 -26.76 5.57 17.11
CA PHE A 1114 -26.76 6.53 18.22
C PHE A 1114 -25.57 6.33 19.19
N VAL A 1115 -25.03 5.11 19.30
CA VAL A 1115 -23.83 4.82 20.11
C VAL A 1115 -22.62 5.57 19.54
N PHE A 1116 -22.48 5.59 18.21
CA PHE A 1116 -21.45 6.37 17.53
C PHE A 1116 -21.66 7.86 17.76
N VAL A 1117 -22.88 8.36 17.58
CA VAL A 1117 -23.19 9.79 17.79
C VAL A 1117 -22.84 10.24 19.21
N ASN A 1118 -23.21 9.46 20.22
CA ASN A 1118 -22.91 9.74 21.61
C ASN A 1118 -21.40 9.72 21.89
N ALA A 1119 -20.66 8.76 21.32
CA ALA A 1119 -19.21 8.68 21.45
C ALA A 1119 -18.51 9.90 20.84
N PHE A 1120 -18.90 10.32 19.63
CA PHE A 1120 -18.30 11.50 18.99
C PHE A 1120 -18.75 12.82 19.64
N ARG A 1121 -19.95 12.88 20.22
CA ARG A 1121 -20.39 13.99 21.08
C ARG A 1121 -19.51 14.10 22.33
N ALA A 1122 -19.21 12.98 22.98
CA ALA A 1122 -18.32 12.94 24.14
C ALA A 1122 -16.88 13.30 23.76
N ALA A 1123 -16.36 12.73 22.66
CA ALA A 1123 -14.98 12.96 22.23
C ALA A 1123 -14.70 14.41 21.77
N THR A 1124 -15.69 15.08 21.17
CA THR A 1124 -15.55 16.48 20.72
C THR A 1124 -15.99 17.51 21.76
N ASN A 1125 -16.61 17.09 22.86
CA ASN A 1125 -17.26 17.95 23.85
C ASN A 1125 -18.28 18.95 23.25
N THR A 1126 -18.86 18.64 22.08
CA THR A 1126 -19.85 19.50 21.42
C THR A 1126 -21.06 18.70 20.91
N LYS A 1127 -22.25 19.33 20.96
CA LYS A 1127 -23.49 18.74 20.40
C LYS A 1127 -23.59 18.89 18.87
N TRP A 1128 -22.77 19.75 18.27
CA TRP A 1128 -22.80 20.03 16.83
C TRP A 1128 -22.36 18.84 15.97
N SER A 1129 -21.60 17.90 16.54
CA SER A 1129 -21.21 16.65 15.86
C SER A 1129 -22.42 15.79 15.47
N GLU A 1130 -23.55 15.91 16.16
CA GLU A 1130 -24.79 15.19 15.84
C GLU A 1130 -25.30 15.53 14.44
N LEU A 1131 -25.17 16.80 14.01
CA LEU A 1131 -25.64 17.25 12.70
C LEU A 1131 -24.96 16.49 11.56
N TYR A 1132 -23.66 16.18 11.69
CA TYR A 1132 -22.92 15.42 10.68
C TYR A 1132 -23.56 14.05 10.43
N PHE A 1133 -23.90 13.33 11.51
CA PHE A 1133 -24.53 12.00 11.42
C PHE A 1133 -25.99 12.07 10.97
N ILE A 1134 -26.74 13.09 11.40
CA ILE A 1134 -28.13 13.30 10.96
C ILE A 1134 -28.17 13.58 9.45
N PHE A 1135 -27.29 14.44 8.93
CA PHE A 1135 -27.22 14.70 7.49
C PHE A 1135 -26.83 13.44 6.71
N TRP A 1136 -25.90 12.64 7.21
CA TRP A 1136 -25.57 11.35 6.60
C TRP A 1136 -26.78 10.42 6.52
N TYR A 1137 -27.53 10.27 7.62
CA TYR A 1137 -28.76 9.47 7.67
C TYR A 1137 -29.82 9.96 6.67
N LEU A 1138 -30.03 11.27 6.56
CA LEU A 1138 -31.00 11.84 5.63
C LEU A 1138 -30.58 11.62 4.16
N PHE A 1139 -29.33 11.93 3.79
CA PHE A 1139 -28.91 11.88 2.40
C PHE A 1139 -28.61 10.47 1.90
N VAL A 1140 -27.94 9.64 2.69
CA VAL A 1140 -27.46 8.33 2.24
C VAL A 1140 -28.46 7.23 2.59
N THR A 1141 -28.89 7.16 3.85
CA THR A 1141 -29.82 6.11 4.27
C THR A 1141 -31.23 6.37 3.73
N THR A 1142 -31.77 7.57 3.93
CA THR A 1142 -33.18 7.86 3.57
C THR A 1142 -33.36 8.10 2.07
N ILE A 1143 -32.44 8.83 1.42
CA ILE A 1143 -32.53 9.10 -0.03
C ILE A 1143 -31.74 8.05 -0.81
N GLY A 1144 -30.44 7.87 -0.53
CA GLY A 1144 -29.55 6.98 -1.31
C GLY A 1144 -30.02 5.53 -1.40
N LEU A 1145 -30.34 4.86 -0.28
CA LEU A 1145 -30.78 3.45 -0.30
C LEU A 1145 -32.16 3.27 -0.96
N ASN A 1146 -33.08 4.21 -0.76
CA ASN A 1146 -34.39 4.18 -1.42
C ASN A 1146 -34.29 4.34 -2.95
N ILE A 1147 -33.27 5.08 -3.43
CA ILE A 1147 -32.96 5.14 -4.87
C ILE A 1147 -32.46 3.78 -5.36
N CYS A 1148 -31.58 3.10 -4.62
CA CYS A 1148 -31.13 1.75 -4.97
C CYS A 1148 -32.30 0.78 -5.05
N LEU A 1149 -33.20 0.79 -4.05
CA LEU A 1149 -34.41 -0.05 -4.06
C LEU A 1149 -35.27 0.21 -5.30
N ALA A 1150 -35.47 1.48 -5.67
CA ALA A 1150 -36.23 1.85 -6.84
C ALA A 1150 -35.60 1.34 -8.15
N LEU A 1151 -34.27 1.42 -8.23
CA LEU A 1151 -33.51 0.94 -9.36
C LEU A 1151 -33.62 -0.57 -9.54
N SER A 1152 -33.45 -1.32 -8.45
CA SER A 1152 -33.55 -2.78 -8.45
C SER A 1152 -34.95 -3.22 -8.88
N GLY A 1153 -35.99 -2.56 -8.38
CA GLY A 1153 -37.38 -2.81 -8.77
C GLY A 1153 -37.63 -2.62 -10.27
N ASP A 1154 -37.19 -1.49 -10.84
CA ASP A 1154 -37.36 -1.18 -12.27
C ASP A 1154 -36.61 -2.16 -13.18
N ILE A 1155 -35.38 -2.56 -12.81
CA ILE A 1155 -34.58 -3.54 -13.57
C ILE A 1155 -35.22 -4.92 -13.49
N HIS A 1156 -35.71 -5.32 -12.30
CA HIS A 1156 -36.37 -6.59 -12.10
C HIS A 1156 -37.66 -6.70 -12.92
N GLU A 1157 -38.52 -5.68 -12.87
CA GLU A 1157 -39.77 -5.64 -13.64
C GLU A 1157 -39.49 -5.73 -15.14
N ALA A 1158 -38.49 -4.99 -15.64
CA ALA A 1158 -38.10 -5.04 -17.04
C ALA A 1158 -37.56 -6.41 -17.47
N LYS A 1159 -36.82 -7.11 -16.60
CA LYS A 1159 -36.33 -8.47 -16.88
C LYS A 1159 -37.44 -9.51 -16.83
N LYS A 1160 -38.33 -9.41 -15.85
CA LYS A 1160 -39.47 -10.31 -15.72
C LYS A 1160 -40.38 -10.22 -16.95
N LYS A 1161 -40.71 -9.00 -17.39
CA LYS A 1161 -41.44 -8.78 -18.64
C LYS A 1161 -40.77 -9.43 -19.84
N ARG A 1162 -39.45 -9.27 -20.01
CA ARG A 1162 -38.71 -9.95 -21.09
C ARG A 1162 -38.69 -11.48 -20.96
N ALA A 1163 -38.70 -12.01 -19.74
CA ALA A 1163 -38.72 -13.44 -19.48
C ALA A 1163 -40.10 -14.06 -19.74
N ASP A 1164 -41.17 -13.31 -19.48
CA ASP A 1164 -42.55 -13.69 -19.76
C ASP A 1164 -42.85 -13.54 -21.27
N ASP A 1165 -42.34 -12.48 -21.92
CA ASP A 1165 -42.46 -12.23 -23.37
C ASP A 1165 -41.56 -13.14 -24.24
N HIS A 1166 -40.78 -14.06 -23.64
CA HIS A 1166 -39.90 -14.96 -24.39
C HIS A 1166 -40.65 -16.03 -25.21
N GLU A 1167 -41.98 -16.11 -25.12
CA GLU A 1167 -42.84 -16.88 -26.05
C GLU A 1167 -43.26 -16.09 -27.31
N GLU A 1168 -43.12 -14.75 -27.36
CA GLU A 1168 -43.45 -13.95 -28.53
C GLU A 1168 -42.39 -12.85 -28.79
N LEU A 1169 -41.60 -13.04 -29.85
CA LEU A 1169 -40.83 -12.00 -30.57
C LEU A 1169 -39.57 -11.40 -29.91
N ILE A 1170 -38.44 -12.08 -30.16
CA ILE A 1170 -37.10 -11.46 -30.09
C ILE A 1170 -36.83 -10.51 -31.29
N VAL A 1171 -37.76 -10.41 -32.26
CA VAL A 1171 -37.61 -9.54 -33.44
C VAL A 1171 -38.54 -8.30 -33.43
N SER A 1172 -39.69 -8.27 -32.72
CA SER A 1172 -40.52 -7.04 -32.63
C SER A 1172 -40.19 -6.12 -31.48
N ASN A 1173 -39.59 -6.58 -30.38
CA ASN A 1173 -39.43 -5.69 -29.23
C ASN A 1173 -38.29 -4.66 -29.40
N ILE A 1174 -37.47 -4.75 -30.44
CA ILE A 1174 -36.57 -3.67 -30.86
C ILE A 1174 -37.33 -2.58 -31.63
N SER A 1175 -38.43 -2.90 -32.32
CA SER A 1175 -39.30 -1.91 -32.98
C SER A 1175 -40.30 -1.22 -32.04
N GLN A 1176 -40.45 -1.71 -30.79
CA GLN A 1176 -41.27 -1.04 -29.77
C GLN A 1176 -40.56 0.09 -29.01
N LEU A 1177 -39.25 0.28 -29.18
CA LEU A 1177 -38.60 1.53 -28.78
C LEU A 1177 -39.08 2.60 -29.77
N LYS A 1178 -40.19 3.29 -29.42
CA LYS A 1178 -40.76 4.42 -30.18
C LYS A 1178 -39.64 5.21 -30.84
N GLU A 1179 -39.57 5.13 -32.17
CA GLU A 1179 -38.63 5.96 -32.91
C GLU A 1179 -38.86 7.41 -32.49
N PRO A 1180 -37.78 8.18 -32.23
CA PRO A 1180 -37.96 9.58 -31.91
C PRO A 1180 -38.69 10.25 -33.07
N PRO A 1181 -39.75 11.03 -32.82
CA PRO A 1181 -40.54 11.63 -33.89
C PRO A 1181 -39.64 12.47 -34.80
N PRO A 1182 -39.83 12.39 -36.14
CA PRO A 1182 -38.95 13.05 -37.11
C PRO A 1182 -38.85 14.56 -36.87
N GLU A 1183 -39.94 15.19 -36.41
CA GLU A 1183 -39.97 16.60 -36.01
C GLU A 1183 -38.95 16.94 -34.93
N MET A 1184 -38.75 16.07 -33.95
CA MET A 1184 -37.79 16.27 -32.86
C MET A 1184 -36.35 16.14 -33.33
N ILE A 1185 -36.09 15.25 -34.30
CA ILE A 1185 -34.78 15.09 -34.93
C ILE A 1185 -34.45 16.36 -35.75
N LEU A 1186 -35.38 16.82 -36.58
CA LEU A 1186 -35.25 18.04 -37.36
C LEU A 1186 -35.08 19.27 -36.47
N GLN A 1187 -35.85 19.38 -35.38
CA GLN A 1187 -35.71 20.50 -34.44
C GLN A 1187 -34.32 20.53 -33.77
N GLN A 1188 -33.75 19.38 -33.42
CA GLN A 1188 -32.39 19.32 -32.87
C GLN A 1188 -31.32 19.61 -33.91
N LEU A 1189 -31.48 19.13 -35.13
CA LEU A 1189 -30.60 19.42 -36.25
C LEU A 1189 -30.57 20.92 -36.56
N ASN A 1190 -31.74 21.55 -36.58
CA ASN A 1190 -31.90 23.00 -36.82
C ASN A 1190 -31.36 23.87 -35.69
N ARG A 1191 -31.19 23.33 -34.47
CA ARG A 1191 -30.56 24.02 -33.34
C ARG A 1191 -29.03 23.91 -33.34
N HIS A 1192 -28.42 23.41 -34.41
CA HIS A 1192 -26.98 23.24 -34.49
C HIS A 1192 -26.24 24.60 -34.45
N PRO A 1193 -25.25 24.79 -33.54
CA PRO A 1193 -24.70 26.11 -33.24
C PRO A 1193 -23.75 26.69 -34.30
N TYR A 1194 -23.25 25.87 -35.24
CA TYR A 1194 -22.18 26.27 -36.16
C TYR A 1194 -22.43 25.90 -37.62
N VAL A 1195 -23.53 25.19 -37.92
CA VAL A 1195 -23.89 24.74 -39.26
C VAL A 1195 -25.37 25.00 -39.41
N ASN A 1196 -25.74 25.80 -40.39
CA ASN A 1196 -27.13 25.95 -40.76
C ASN A 1196 -27.49 24.83 -41.75
N PHE A 1197 -28.38 23.95 -41.31
CA PHE A 1197 -28.93 22.89 -42.18
C PHE A 1197 -30.15 23.40 -42.96
N ARG A 1198 -30.62 24.63 -42.69
CA ARG A 1198 -31.61 25.36 -43.49
C ARG A 1198 -30.89 26.34 -44.41
N GLU A 1199 -31.08 26.19 -45.71
CA GLU A 1199 -31.11 27.32 -46.65
C GLU A 1199 -32.32 27.13 -47.55
N ASP A 1200 -33.03 28.23 -47.74
CA ASP A 1200 -34.43 28.31 -48.15
C ASP A 1200 -34.67 27.77 -49.57
N THR A 1201 -35.70 26.94 -49.73
CA THR A 1201 -36.33 26.57 -51.00
C THR A 1201 -37.07 27.75 -51.65
N SER A 1202 -36.54 28.96 -51.58
CA SER A 1202 -37.20 30.18 -52.06
C SER A 1202 -36.32 31.08 -52.91
N ASN A 1203 -35.41 30.52 -53.71
CA ASN A 1203 -34.90 31.15 -54.92
C ASN A 1203 -34.60 30.04 -55.94
N ALA A 1204 -35.67 29.52 -56.52
CA ALA A 1204 -35.65 28.83 -57.81
C ALA A 1204 -35.99 29.85 -58.91
#